data_AF-A0A7W7MNY9-F1
#
_entry.id   AF-A0A7W7MNY9-F1
#
_cell.length_a   1.000
_cell.length_b   1.000
_cell.length_c   1.000
_cell.angle_alpha   90.00
_cell.angle_beta   90.00
_cell.angle_gamma   90.00
#
_symmetry.space_group_name_H-M   'P 1'
#
loop_
_entity.id
_entity.type
_entity.pdbx_description
1 polymer ?
#
loop_
_entity_poly.entity_id
_entity_poly.type
_entity_poly.pdbx_seq_one_letter_code
_entity_poly.pdbx_strand_id
1 'polypeptide(L)'
;MHTATSPPRPRRWRRLIPVTVLAVVVAYLGVVQLSAQAADSLLSQGKPATASSQEGADVTAAKAVDGDAGTRWSSVFSDPQWLQVDLGATATISQVVLQWEGAYGRAYKIQTSPDGSAWTDVYSTTTGAGGTETLTVSGSGRYVRMYGTVRASGYGYSLWEFKVYGTTGTTTPPGNCGTSNAAQGKPATASSQEGADVTAAKAVDGDAGTRWSSVFSDPQWLQVDLGAGASVCQVVLQWEGAHGRAYKIQTSPDGSAWTDVYSTTTGAGGTETLTVSGTGRYIRMYGTVRASGYGYSLYEFKVFTTGGTTTPPTDPTTPPTIPGDFTTVWTDDFSGAANTSPNPANWLLRTGTQYPGGAANWGTGEVETASNSTANVYLDGAGKLNIRAIRDGAGNWTSGRIETQRTDFEPLAGQQTKFTAVLRQPDVANGDGYWPGFRATGAAYRGNYNNWPGVGETDIMTDVNGHSRLAQTLHCGTAPDGPCAEYNGRSSGFATCAGCRTGYHEYTQIIDRTRTDEEIRFYLDGRQTWVVRESQVGVTAWNAAVHHGFFLRFDLAVGGSLPNAIAGYTTPTPETTSGGVLSVDSVTVARAAGTAPAAMTDPATPAGPSTVRVTGSQGNWQLTVNGAPYELRGLTYGPPQAAADGYMRDLKNMGVNTIRIWGVDDANTPLLLDRAAQQGIKVVVGHWLNQGADYVNDTAYKTNTKNEIVARVNALKNRQGVLMWDVGNEVILTMQDHGLPAAEVEARRVAYARYVNEVAQAIHAADPNHPVTSTDAYTGAWPYYKQNAPDLDLLAVNSYGAIGNVKQDWINGGYTKPYILTEGGPAGEWEVPNDVNGVPTEPSDLQKRAGYTASWNAIKAHPGVALGATEFHYGLENDFGGVWLNTFTGGWRRLGYHALRQAYTGQASANTPPEITSMSVSNQTAVPAGGTFTVNAAATDPNGDLIRYNLMYSNKHITGGTGLTNVVFTAGANGTFTAKAPEQLGVWKVYVYAYDGQGNVGIEQRSFRVVPPTIPGTNLSRGRPATASSYQPTGTNGPQLPAYAVDGDYGTRWASEWVDTAWLQVDLGSVQSFNRVLLAWEAAYAKGYTVQVSDNGTTWNTIYTATAGNGGFDDLAISGSGRYVRVNGTARATAYGYSLWELGVYRS
;
A
#
# COMPACT_ATOMS: atom_id res chain seq x y z
N MET A 1 41.28 50.96 14.35
CA MET A 1 42.52 50.27 14.74
C MET A 1 42.21 49.27 15.85
N HIS A 2 42.89 48.13 15.83
CA HIS A 2 43.30 47.29 16.98
C HIS A 2 42.41 47.11 18.24
N THR A 3 42.06 45.83 18.48
CA THR A 3 42.22 45.07 19.77
C THR A 3 41.50 45.50 21.06
N ALA A 4 41.33 44.68 22.10
CA ALA A 4 41.19 43.22 22.29
C ALA A 4 40.94 42.94 23.80
N THR A 5 41.00 41.67 24.22
CA THR A 5 41.25 41.17 25.60
C THR A 5 40.20 41.42 26.70
N SER A 6 39.85 40.33 27.39
CA SER A 6 39.14 40.32 28.69
C SER A 6 40.12 40.47 29.86
N PRO A 7 39.68 41.03 31.01
CA PRO A 7 40.32 40.78 32.31
C PRO A 7 39.36 40.23 33.40
N PRO A 8 39.85 39.69 34.55
CA PRO A 8 39.03 38.87 35.47
C PRO A 8 38.99 39.32 36.96
N ARG A 9 38.00 38.79 37.73
CA ARG A 9 37.95 38.72 39.24
C ARG A 9 37.84 40.11 39.96
N PRO A 10 37.96 40.24 41.31
CA PRO A 10 37.25 39.58 42.45
C PRO A 10 36.74 40.54 43.58
N ARG A 11 35.93 40.07 44.59
CA ARG A 11 36.20 40.16 46.09
C ARG A 11 34.98 40.11 47.08
N ARG A 12 35.12 39.29 48.15
CA ARG A 12 34.76 39.47 49.61
C ARG A 12 33.28 39.69 50.06
N TRP A 13 32.79 39.29 51.26
CA TRP A 13 33.22 38.32 52.32
C TRP A 13 32.08 37.95 53.34
N ARG A 14 31.95 36.64 53.69
CA ARG A 14 31.49 35.98 54.97
C ARG A 14 30.18 36.36 55.73
N ARG A 15 29.24 35.40 55.83
CA ARG A 15 28.32 35.07 56.98
C ARG A 15 27.95 33.54 56.96
N LEU A 16 27.18 33.01 57.93
CA LEU A 16 26.84 31.56 58.13
C LEU A 16 25.32 31.31 58.42
N ILE A 17 24.89 30.03 58.55
CA ILE A 17 23.58 29.37 58.19
C ILE A 17 23.25 28.25 59.25
N PRO A 18 22.00 27.79 59.61
CA PRO A 18 20.87 27.29 58.75
C PRO A 18 19.35 27.43 59.17
N VAL A 19 18.44 27.36 58.17
CA VAL A 19 17.32 26.39 57.87
C VAL A 19 16.86 25.36 58.97
N THR A 20 15.60 24.86 59.10
CA THR A 20 14.17 25.22 58.77
C THR A 20 13.18 24.15 59.37
N VAL A 21 11.85 24.39 59.49
CA VAL A 21 10.80 23.47 60.10
C VAL A 21 9.36 23.76 59.57
N LEU A 22 8.46 22.74 59.40
CA LEU A 22 7.02 22.66 59.88
C LEU A 22 6.25 21.37 59.41
N ALA A 23 5.11 21.03 60.05
CA ALA A 23 4.19 19.92 59.70
C ALA A 23 2.76 20.07 60.29
N VAL A 24 1.68 19.59 59.60
CA VAL A 24 0.33 19.20 60.11
C VAL A 24 -0.40 18.33 59.05
N VAL A 25 -1.21 17.33 59.46
CA VAL A 25 -2.57 16.92 58.98
C VAL A 25 -2.87 15.44 59.34
N VAL A 26 -4.14 15.11 59.62
CA VAL A 26 -4.60 13.78 60.08
C VAL A 26 -5.39 13.04 58.99
N ALA A 27 -4.80 11.98 58.41
CA ALA A 27 -5.46 10.81 57.79
C ALA A 27 -4.38 9.80 57.34
N TYR A 28 -4.75 8.53 57.09
CA TYR A 28 -3.91 7.46 56.51
C TYR A 28 -2.53 7.20 57.16
N LEU A 29 -2.43 6.11 57.94
CA LEU A 29 -1.21 5.30 58.03
C LEU A 29 -1.59 3.81 58.01
N GLY A 30 -1.41 3.17 56.85
CA GLY A 30 -1.55 1.72 56.71
C GLY A 30 -0.32 0.98 57.26
N VAL A 31 -0.49 -0.31 57.59
CA VAL A 31 0.61 -1.17 58.01
C VAL A 31 1.54 -1.43 56.83
N VAL A 32 2.66 -0.71 56.75
CA VAL A 32 3.72 -0.99 55.78
C VAL A 32 4.45 -2.25 56.21
N GLN A 33 4.12 -3.40 55.61
CA GLN A 33 4.97 -4.57 55.68
C GLN A 33 6.28 -4.28 54.95
N LEU A 34 7.40 -4.35 55.66
CA LEU A 34 8.72 -4.37 55.05
C LEU A 34 8.93 -5.74 54.39
N SER A 35 8.57 -5.85 53.12
CA SER A 35 8.91 -6.99 52.28
C SER A 35 10.43 -7.08 52.13
N ALA A 36 11.03 -8.19 52.57
CA ALA A 36 12.44 -8.46 52.31
C ALA A 36 12.63 -8.65 50.80
N GLN A 37 13.30 -7.70 50.15
CA GLN A 37 13.58 -7.76 48.73
C GLN A 37 14.71 -8.77 48.47
N ALA A 38 14.46 -9.72 47.57
CA ALA A 38 15.46 -10.71 47.18
C ALA A 38 16.65 -10.03 46.49
N ALA A 39 17.84 -10.64 46.61
CA ALA A 39 19.02 -10.16 45.89
C ALA A 39 18.83 -10.34 44.37
N ASP A 40 19.28 -9.35 43.60
CA ASP A 40 19.21 -9.40 42.13
C ASP A 40 19.97 -10.62 41.58
N SER A 41 19.33 -11.34 40.68
CA SER A 41 19.86 -12.58 40.11
C SER A 41 20.78 -12.29 38.93
N LEU A 42 21.83 -13.11 38.75
CA LEU A 42 22.67 -13.06 37.56
C LEU A 42 21.91 -13.69 36.38
N LEU A 43 21.53 -12.85 35.41
CA LEU A 43 20.64 -13.22 34.31
C LEU A 43 21.39 -13.67 33.04
N SER A 44 22.62 -13.20 32.83
CA SER A 44 23.38 -13.48 31.58
C SER A 44 24.15 -14.79 31.57
N GLN A 45 24.40 -15.43 32.72
CA GLN A 45 25.28 -16.60 32.76
C GLN A 45 24.68 -17.80 32.01
N GLY A 46 25.48 -18.45 31.16
CA GLY A 46 25.10 -19.57 30.31
C GLY A 46 24.14 -19.22 29.15
N LYS A 47 23.87 -17.93 28.91
CA LYS A 47 22.91 -17.48 27.91
C LYS A 47 23.51 -17.39 26.49
N PRO A 48 22.68 -17.43 25.43
CA PRO A 48 23.14 -17.15 24.08
C PRO A 48 23.72 -15.73 23.97
N ALA A 49 24.94 -15.61 23.45
CA ALA A 49 25.61 -14.34 23.22
C ALA A 49 26.14 -14.25 21.79
N THR A 50 26.11 -13.04 21.22
CA THR A 50 26.66 -12.71 19.90
C THR A 50 27.45 -11.41 19.96
N ALA A 51 28.30 -11.17 18.97
CA ALA A 51 29.13 -9.97 18.89
C ALA A 51 29.25 -9.49 17.44
N SER A 52 29.65 -8.22 17.25
CA SER A 52 29.95 -7.65 15.94
C SER A 52 31.15 -8.30 15.25
N SER A 53 32.07 -8.88 16.02
CA SER A 53 33.24 -9.62 15.52
C SER A 53 33.86 -10.48 16.62
N GLN A 54 34.83 -11.32 16.23
CA GLN A 54 35.76 -11.96 17.15
C GLN A 54 37.18 -12.00 16.53
N GLU A 55 38.21 -11.89 17.36
CA GLU A 55 39.64 -11.91 16.98
C GLU A 55 40.09 -13.30 16.49
N GLY A 56 39.49 -14.38 17.00
CA GLY A 56 39.81 -15.76 16.66
C GLY A 56 38.71 -16.74 17.10
N ALA A 57 38.90 -18.03 16.84
CA ALA A 57 37.91 -19.07 17.15
C ALA A 57 37.74 -19.31 18.66
N ASP A 58 38.80 -19.13 19.46
CA ASP A 58 38.80 -19.44 20.90
C ASP A 58 38.23 -18.32 21.79
N VAL A 59 37.91 -17.15 21.19
CA VAL A 59 37.51 -15.92 21.90
C VAL A 59 36.12 -15.41 21.47
N THR A 60 35.17 -16.35 21.37
CA THR A 60 33.79 -16.09 20.92
C THR A 60 32.98 -15.28 21.94
N ALA A 61 31.83 -14.74 21.52
CA ALA A 61 30.92 -14.00 22.41
C ALA A 61 30.40 -14.82 23.61
N ALA A 62 30.25 -16.14 23.46
CA ALA A 62 29.85 -17.03 24.55
C ALA A 62 30.91 -17.08 25.68
N LYS A 63 32.18 -16.78 25.36
CA LYS A 63 33.28 -16.72 26.33
C LYS A 63 33.35 -15.43 27.16
N ALA A 64 32.31 -14.62 27.14
CA ALA A 64 32.09 -13.56 28.13
C ALA A 64 30.83 -13.81 28.98
N VAL A 65 30.21 -14.99 28.93
CA VAL A 65 28.99 -15.30 29.68
C VAL A 65 28.93 -16.73 30.23
N ASP A 66 29.99 -17.55 30.11
CA ASP A 66 29.96 -18.92 30.64
C ASP A 66 30.35 -19.01 32.13
N GLY A 67 30.90 -17.95 32.71
CA GLY A 67 31.33 -17.88 34.10
C GLY A 67 32.78 -18.30 34.34
N ASP A 68 33.51 -18.75 33.32
CA ASP A 68 34.93 -19.09 33.43
C ASP A 68 35.80 -17.84 33.18
N ALA A 69 36.21 -17.20 34.27
CA ALA A 69 37.11 -16.06 34.26
C ALA A 69 38.53 -16.36 33.70
N GLY A 70 38.82 -17.62 33.34
CA GLY A 70 39.98 -18.00 32.54
C GLY A 70 39.77 -17.88 31.02
N THR A 71 38.58 -17.54 30.54
CA THR A 71 38.26 -17.36 29.11
C THR A 71 37.57 -16.02 28.83
N ARG A 72 37.67 -15.53 27.58
CA ARG A 72 37.26 -14.17 27.21
C ARG A 72 36.66 -14.11 25.80
N TRP A 73 35.74 -13.17 25.57
CA TRP A 73 35.51 -12.62 24.23
C TRP A 73 36.60 -11.62 23.86
N SER A 74 36.93 -11.49 22.56
CA SER A 74 37.85 -10.46 22.04
C SER A 74 37.41 -10.03 20.64
N SER A 75 37.22 -8.72 20.40
CA SER A 75 36.84 -8.18 19.08
C SER A 75 38.02 -7.98 18.13
N VAL A 76 37.75 -7.78 16.83
CA VAL A 76 38.76 -7.19 15.93
C VAL A 76 39.09 -5.74 16.32
N PHE A 77 40.23 -5.24 15.85
CA PHE A 77 40.86 -4.01 16.38
C PHE A 77 40.34 -2.72 15.72
N SER A 78 39.01 -2.55 15.66
CA SER A 78 38.34 -1.36 15.13
C SER A 78 37.25 -0.83 16.08
N ASP A 79 36.71 0.33 15.76
CA ASP A 79 35.61 0.98 16.48
C ASP A 79 34.49 1.33 15.48
N PRO A 80 33.19 1.20 15.84
CA PRO A 80 32.65 0.61 17.08
C PRO A 80 32.64 -0.93 17.04
N GLN A 81 32.48 -1.57 18.20
CA GLN A 81 32.25 -3.01 18.35
C GLN A 81 31.24 -3.26 19.48
N TRP A 82 30.56 -4.40 19.46
CA TRP A 82 29.60 -4.76 20.51
C TRP A 82 29.60 -6.27 20.83
N LEU A 83 29.17 -6.58 22.05
CA LEU A 83 28.80 -7.93 22.50
C LEU A 83 27.44 -7.84 23.20
N GLN A 84 26.52 -8.73 22.83
CA GLN A 84 25.17 -8.80 23.39
C GLN A 84 24.86 -10.19 23.94
N VAL A 85 23.93 -10.24 24.89
CA VAL A 85 23.36 -11.46 25.46
C VAL A 85 21.83 -11.45 25.34
N ASP A 86 21.26 -12.60 25.02
CA ASP A 86 19.82 -12.85 25.06
C ASP A 86 19.45 -13.49 26.39
N LEU A 87 18.74 -12.77 27.26
CA LEU A 87 18.31 -13.27 28.56
C LEU A 87 17.18 -14.34 28.44
N GLY A 88 16.60 -14.51 27.25
CA GLY A 88 15.53 -15.46 26.91
C GLY A 88 14.12 -14.91 27.15
N ALA A 89 13.98 -13.91 28.01
CA ALA A 89 12.73 -13.18 28.28
C ALA A 89 13.05 -11.75 28.73
N THR A 90 12.06 -10.84 28.64
CA THR A 90 12.21 -9.47 29.12
C THR A 90 12.42 -9.45 30.64
N ALA A 91 13.55 -8.91 31.08
CA ALA A 91 13.87 -8.72 32.48
C ALA A 91 14.05 -7.23 32.82
N THR A 92 13.86 -6.88 34.09
CA THR A 92 14.22 -5.59 34.66
C THR A 92 15.68 -5.65 35.09
N ILE A 93 16.52 -4.78 34.53
CA ILE A 93 17.97 -4.78 34.73
C ILE A 93 18.34 -3.70 35.75
N SER A 94 19.07 -4.08 36.81
CA SER A 94 19.49 -3.19 37.90
C SER A 94 21.00 -2.94 37.93
N GLN A 95 21.80 -3.90 37.45
CA GLN A 95 23.26 -3.81 37.46
C GLN A 95 23.88 -4.56 36.28
N VAL A 96 25.00 -4.06 35.77
CA VAL A 96 25.86 -4.74 34.82
C VAL A 96 27.30 -4.69 35.33
N VAL A 97 27.97 -5.83 35.38
CA VAL A 97 29.40 -5.94 35.74
C VAL A 97 30.17 -6.36 34.50
N LEU A 98 31.06 -5.48 34.05
CA LEU A 98 32.03 -5.76 32.98
C LEU A 98 33.34 -6.18 33.62
N GLN A 99 33.84 -7.38 33.31
CA GLN A 99 35.16 -7.83 33.72
C GLN A 99 36.08 -7.81 32.51
N TRP A 100 36.69 -6.64 32.25
CA TRP A 100 37.56 -6.42 31.11
C TRP A 100 38.92 -7.11 31.25
N GLU A 101 39.50 -7.43 30.09
CA GLU A 101 40.95 -7.65 29.91
C GLU A 101 41.69 -6.29 29.93
N GLY A 102 43.03 -6.27 29.80
CA GLY A 102 43.78 -5.03 29.54
C GLY A 102 43.34 -4.28 28.28
N ALA A 103 42.74 -4.97 27.30
CA ALA A 103 42.09 -4.40 26.13
C ALA A 103 40.60 -4.02 26.40
N TYR A 104 40.37 -2.86 27.01
CA TYR A 104 39.03 -2.39 27.41
C TYR A 104 38.49 -1.19 26.61
N GLY A 105 37.20 -0.90 26.76
CA GLY A 105 36.55 0.29 26.19
C GLY A 105 36.78 1.54 27.03
N ARG A 106 37.41 2.58 26.45
CA ARG A 106 37.52 3.91 27.07
C ARG A 106 36.22 4.69 26.94
N ALA A 107 35.52 4.55 25.81
CA ALA A 107 34.15 5.00 25.64
C ALA A 107 33.27 3.83 25.21
N TYR A 108 32.14 3.66 25.90
CA TYR A 108 31.18 2.60 25.64
C TYR A 108 29.79 2.95 26.19
N LYS A 109 28.79 2.18 25.77
CA LYS A 109 27.41 2.22 26.27
C LYS A 109 27.00 0.83 26.75
N ILE A 110 26.07 0.77 27.71
CA ILE A 110 25.21 -0.40 27.90
C ILE A 110 23.84 -0.05 27.33
N GLN A 111 23.27 -0.96 26.53
CA GLN A 111 21.97 -0.78 25.92
C GLN A 111 21.07 -2.00 26.19
N THR A 112 19.76 -1.78 26.37
CA THR A 112 18.75 -2.84 26.41
C THR A 112 17.86 -2.79 25.16
N SER A 113 17.23 -3.93 24.84
CA SER A 113 16.36 -4.08 23.68
C SER A 113 15.31 -5.19 23.90
N PRO A 114 14.08 -5.04 23.39
CA PRO A 114 13.07 -6.10 23.42
C PRO A 114 13.27 -7.16 22.33
N ASP A 115 13.89 -6.79 21.20
CA ASP A 115 13.88 -7.51 19.92
C ASP A 115 15.28 -7.82 19.35
N GLY A 116 16.32 -7.14 19.84
CA GLY A 116 17.70 -7.23 19.33
C GLY A 116 18.02 -6.18 18.25
N SER A 117 17.04 -5.38 17.82
CA SER A 117 17.17 -4.37 16.76
C SER A 117 16.94 -2.94 17.25
N ALA A 118 15.93 -2.71 18.08
CA ALA A 118 15.65 -1.41 18.71
C ALA A 118 16.36 -1.31 20.06
N TRP A 119 17.38 -0.45 20.16
CA TRP A 119 18.26 -0.35 21.34
C TRP A 119 18.08 0.98 22.09
N THR A 120 17.89 0.90 23.41
CA THR A 120 17.82 2.04 24.32
C THR A 120 19.06 2.09 25.21
N ASP A 121 19.70 3.26 25.32
CA ASP A 121 20.85 3.48 26.20
C ASP A 121 20.41 3.45 27.67
N VAL A 122 20.99 2.55 28.48
CA VAL A 122 20.79 2.50 29.95
C VAL A 122 22.05 2.91 30.72
N TYR A 123 23.20 3.00 30.04
CA TYR A 123 24.44 3.59 30.56
C TYR A 123 25.31 4.11 29.42
N SER A 124 26.11 5.15 29.68
CA SER A 124 27.16 5.61 28.75
C SER A 124 28.34 6.23 29.51
N THR A 125 29.56 6.01 29.01
CA THR A 125 30.78 6.65 29.52
C THR A 125 31.75 6.98 28.38
N THR A 126 32.59 8.00 28.61
CA THR A 126 33.75 8.36 27.76
C THR A 126 35.09 8.27 28.51
N THR A 127 35.03 7.79 29.75
CA THR A 127 36.18 7.61 30.65
C THR A 127 36.07 6.28 31.42
N GLY A 128 35.76 5.20 30.69
CA GLY A 128 35.83 3.83 31.22
C GLY A 128 37.22 3.54 31.79
N ALA A 129 37.27 2.72 32.84
CA ALA A 129 38.47 2.52 33.65
C ALA A 129 39.19 1.18 33.37
N GLY A 130 38.49 0.20 32.79
CA GLY A 130 39.01 -1.16 32.63
C GLY A 130 38.98 -1.96 33.93
N GLY A 131 39.48 -3.19 33.88
CA GLY A 131 39.36 -4.13 35.01
C GLY A 131 37.91 -4.54 35.25
N THR A 132 37.47 -4.62 36.51
CA THR A 132 36.06 -4.89 36.83
C THR A 132 35.31 -3.58 37.07
N GLU A 133 34.42 -3.22 36.13
CA GLU A 133 33.52 -2.06 36.24
C GLU A 133 32.10 -2.54 36.62
N THR A 134 31.65 -2.19 37.83
CA THR A 134 30.28 -2.45 38.30
C THR A 134 29.41 -1.22 38.06
N LEU A 135 28.40 -1.37 37.19
CA LEU A 135 27.55 -0.31 36.70
C LEU A 135 26.14 -0.51 37.25
N THR A 136 25.62 0.45 38.04
CA THR A 136 24.18 0.51 38.34
C THR A 136 23.46 1.05 37.11
N VAL A 137 22.44 0.33 36.64
CA VAL A 137 21.64 0.69 35.47
C VAL A 137 20.16 0.60 35.80
N SER A 138 19.30 1.18 34.95
CA SER A 138 17.85 1.03 35.07
C SER A 138 17.24 0.93 33.68
N GLY A 139 16.52 -0.16 33.44
CA GLY A 139 15.83 -0.40 32.18
C GLY A 139 15.23 -1.80 32.13
N SER A 140 14.62 -2.12 31.00
CA SER A 140 14.13 -3.48 30.72
C SER A 140 14.42 -3.88 29.28
N GLY A 141 14.52 -5.19 29.06
CA GLY A 141 14.76 -5.77 27.73
C GLY A 141 14.96 -7.28 27.82
N ARG A 142 14.80 -7.96 26.68
CA ARG A 142 15.21 -9.36 26.50
C ARG A 142 16.70 -9.44 26.17
N TYR A 143 17.20 -8.50 25.39
CA TYR A 143 18.59 -8.40 24.99
C TYR A 143 19.29 -7.26 25.72
N VAL A 144 20.53 -7.48 26.12
CA VAL A 144 21.39 -6.46 26.74
C VAL A 144 22.76 -6.52 26.05
N ARG A 145 23.35 -5.36 25.72
CA ARG A 145 24.66 -5.30 25.06
C ARG A 145 25.59 -4.24 25.61
N MET A 146 26.89 -4.54 25.58
CA MET A 146 27.96 -3.56 25.63
C MET A 146 28.23 -3.10 24.20
N TYR A 147 28.19 -1.78 23.96
CA TYR A 147 28.47 -1.14 22.67
C TYR A 147 29.64 -0.16 22.83
N GLY A 148 30.83 -0.59 22.43
CA GLY A 148 32.08 0.16 22.52
C GLY A 148 32.24 1.14 21.36
N THR A 149 32.65 2.37 21.67
CA THR A 149 32.83 3.47 20.70
C THR A 149 34.24 4.04 20.63
N VAL A 150 35.06 3.90 21.68
CA VAL A 150 36.50 4.19 21.66
C VAL A 150 37.26 3.20 22.55
N ARG A 151 38.26 2.49 22.00
CA ARG A 151 39.15 1.59 22.77
C ARG A 151 40.17 2.33 23.63
N ALA A 152 40.61 1.71 24.72
CA ALA A 152 41.65 2.22 25.61
C ALA A 152 43.08 1.82 25.20
N SER A 153 43.21 0.84 24.30
CA SER A 153 44.48 0.33 23.78
C SER A 153 44.45 0.21 22.25
N GLY A 154 45.55 -0.25 21.64
CA GLY A 154 45.58 -0.56 20.20
C GLY A 154 44.85 -1.86 19.81
N TYR A 155 44.62 -2.77 20.77
CA TYR A 155 43.90 -4.04 20.59
C TYR A 155 42.39 -3.82 20.53
N GLY A 156 41.60 -4.89 20.39
CA GLY A 156 40.13 -4.85 20.38
C GLY A 156 39.49 -4.50 21.73
N TYR A 157 38.20 -4.77 21.84
CA TYR A 157 37.48 -4.84 23.11
C TYR A 157 37.50 -6.29 23.60
N SER A 158 37.80 -6.54 24.88
CA SER A 158 37.81 -7.88 25.43
C SER A 158 37.27 -7.94 26.86
N LEU A 159 36.34 -8.87 27.08
CA LEU A 159 35.68 -9.14 28.35
C LEU A 159 35.93 -10.60 28.71
N TRP A 160 36.47 -10.85 29.91
CA TRP A 160 36.43 -12.16 30.56
C TRP A 160 34.98 -12.51 30.90
N GLU A 161 34.20 -11.55 31.41
CA GLU A 161 32.79 -11.76 31.76
C GLU A 161 31.93 -10.48 31.57
N PHE A 162 30.67 -10.68 31.18
CA PHE A 162 29.61 -9.69 30.98
C PHE A 162 28.38 -10.11 31.80
N LYS A 163 28.38 -9.71 33.07
CA LYS A 163 27.41 -10.16 34.07
C LYS A 163 26.26 -9.16 34.19
N VAL A 164 25.09 -9.54 33.69
CA VAL A 164 23.87 -8.73 33.72
C VAL A 164 23.00 -9.21 34.88
N TYR A 165 22.71 -8.32 35.83
CA TYR A 165 21.93 -8.60 37.03
C TYR A 165 20.58 -7.88 37.02
N GLY A 166 19.60 -8.51 37.67
CA GLY A 166 18.31 -7.90 37.95
C GLY A 166 17.25 -8.93 38.30
N THR A 167 16.02 -8.66 37.89
CA THR A 167 14.89 -9.56 38.09
C THR A 167 14.24 -9.88 36.75
N THR A 168 14.10 -11.17 36.44
CA THR A 168 13.07 -11.60 35.48
C THR A 168 11.74 -11.12 36.04
N GLY A 169 11.02 -10.28 35.29
CA GLY A 169 9.78 -9.69 35.78
C GLY A 169 8.82 -10.79 36.24
N THR A 170 8.17 -10.60 37.38
CA THR A 170 7.16 -11.54 37.88
C THR A 170 5.91 -11.47 37.01
N THR A 171 5.99 -12.11 35.84
CA THR A 171 4.86 -12.91 35.41
C THR A 171 4.52 -13.84 36.57
N THR A 172 3.31 -13.69 37.11
CA THR A 172 2.59 -14.87 37.60
C THR A 172 2.79 -15.97 36.57
N PRO A 173 3.13 -17.21 36.95
CA PRO A 173 3.31 -18.27 35.97
C PRO A 173 2.12 -18.30 35.00
N PRO A 174 2.33 -18.61 33.70
CA PRO A 174 1.26 -19.02 32.82
C PRO A 174 0.66 -20.36 33.30
N GLY A 175 -0.02 -20.33 34.44
CA GLY A 175 -1.00 -21.33 34.82
C GLY A 175 -2.03 -21.33 33.69
N ASN A 176 -2.16 -22.49 33.04
CA ASN A 176 -2.81 -22.66 31.74
C ASN A 176 -1.95 -22.28 30.52
N CYS A 177 -0.65 -22.61 30.55
CA CYS A 177 -0.11 -23.38 29.42
C CYS A 177 -1.00 -24.63 29.27
N GLY A 178 -1.68 -24.76 28.12
CA GLY A 178 -2.77 -25.71 27.93
C GLY A 178 -2.31 -27.16 28.01
N THR A 179 -3.19 -28.06 28.45
CA THR A 179 -2.89 -29.50 28.55
C THR A 179 -3.10 -30.28 27.25
N SER A 180 -3.58 -29.61 26.19
CA SER A 180 -3.79 -30.21 24.86
C SER A 180 -2.51 -30.14 24.02
N ASN A 181 -2.13 -31.26 23.40
CA ASN A 181 -0.99 -31.30 22.48
C ASN A 181 -1.37 -30.65 21.13
N ALA A 182 -0.97 -29.39 20.93
CA ALA A 182 -1.21 -28.62 19.72
C ALA A 182 -0.53 -29.20 18.46
N ALA A 183 0.47 -30.09 18.63
CA ALA A 183 1.10 -30.82 17.53
C ALA A 183 0.36 -32.12 17.16
N GLN A 184 -0.58 -32.63 17.97
CA GLN A 184 -1.16 -33.95 17.72
C GLN A 184 -2.00 -33.98 16.43
N GLY A 185 -1.75 -34.97 15.59
CA GLY A 185 -2.40 -35.16 14.29
C GLY A 185 -2.05 -34.10 13.24
N LYS A 186 -1.06 -33.24 13.49
CA LYS A 186 -0.67 -32.16 12.58
C LYS A 186 0.24 -32.65 11.44
N PRO A 187 0.29 -31.93 10.30
CA PRO A 187 1.28 -32.19 9.26
C PRO A 187 2.70 -32.05 9.82
N ALA A 188 3.48 -33.13 9.72
CA ALA A 188 4.87 -33.16 10.15
C ALA A 188 5.80 -33.61 9.01
N THR A 189 6.97 -32.99 8.95
CA THR A 189 8.03 -33.27 7.96
C THR A 189 9.37 -33.41 8.67
N ALA A 190 10.35 -34.04 8.03
CA ALA A 190 11.69 -34.18 8.58
C ALA A 190 12.75 -34.07 7.48
N SER A 191 14.00 -33.78 7.88
CA SER A 191 15.15 -33.79 6.96
C SER A 191 15.45 -35.17 6.36
N SER A 192 15.04 -36.24 7.04
CA SER A 192 15.14 -37.62 6.56
C SER A 192 14.25 -38.57 7.38
N GLN A 193 14.15 -39.81 6.92
CA GLN A 193 13.65 -40.94 7.70
C GLN A 193 14.44 -42.21 7.35
N GLU A 194 14.61 -43.10 8.32
CA GLU A 194 15.36 -44.37 8.21
C GLU A 194 14.59 -45.44 7.42
N GLY A 195 13.25 -45.41 7.49
CA GLY A 195 12.34 -46.36 6.85
C GLY A 195 10.98 -45.75 6.54
N ALA A 196 10.09 -46.51 5.89
CA ALA A 196 8.73 -46.07 5.56
C ALA A 196 7.74 -46.16 6.74
N ASP A 197 8.13 -46.88 7.78
CA ASP A 197 7.43 -47.14 9.04
C ASP A 197 7.72 -46.08 10.12
N VAL A 198 8.81 -45.33 9.99
CA VAL A 198 9.33 -44.36 10.97
C VAL A 198 9.31 -42.91 10.46
N THR A 199 8.19 -42.51 9.87
CA THR A 199 8.00 -41.20 9.24
C THR A 199 7.86 -40.06 10.25
N ALA A 200 7.96 -38.80 9.81
CA ALA A 200 7.80 -37.65 10.70
C ALA A 200 6.42 -37.56 11.39
N ALA A 201 5.37 -38.07 10.74
CA ALA A 201 4.02 -38.17 11.34
C ALA A 201 3.99 -39.10 12.57
N LYS A 202 4.93 -40.05 12.66
CA LYS A 202 5.07 -40.98 13.79
C LYS A 202 5.76 -40.42 15.03
N ALA A 203 5.96 -39.09 15.09
CA ALA A 203 6.26 -38.38 16.32
C ALA A 203 5.14 -37.42 16.75
N VAL A 204 3.96 -37.48 16.11
CA VAL A 204 2.85 -36.56 16.41
C VAL A 204 1.45 -37.20 16.34
N ASP A 205 1.32 -38.52 16.17
CA ASP A 205 -0.01 -39.15 16.15
C ASP A 205 -0.57 -39.47 17.54
N GLY A 206 0.27 -39.41 18.58
CA GLY A 206 -0.08 -39.70 19.96
C GLY A 206 0.16 -41.16 20.37
N ASP A 207 0.61 -42.03 19.46
CA ASP A 207 0.93 -43.43 19.76
C ASP A 207 2.41 -43.60 20.11
N ALA A 208 2.70 -43.60 21.41
CA ALA A 208 4.03 -43.85 21.97
C ALA A 208 4.59 -45.26 21.68
N GLY A 209 3.85 -46.14 21.00
CA GLY A 209 4.36 -47.37 20.41
C GLY A 209 5.05 -47.18 19.06
N THR A 210 4.91 -46.01 18.42
CA THR A 210 5.55 -45.67 17.14
C THR A 210 6.45 -44.44 17.25
N ARG A 211 7.38 -44.26 16.30
CA ARG A 211 8.44 -43.24 16.37
C ARG A 211 8.82 -42.71 15.00
N TRP A 212 9.27 -41.46 14.91
CA TRP A 212 10.15 -41.02 13.83
C TRP A 212 11.59 -41.50 14.08
N SER A 213 12.37 -41.77 13.03
CA SER A 213 13.80 -42.08 13.11
C SER A 213 14.55 -41.48 11.92
N SER A 214 15.57 -40.65 12.15
CA SER A 214 16.38 -40.03 11.08
C SER A 214 17.49 -40.96 10.56
N VAL A 215 18.08 -40.64 9.40
CA VAL A 215 19.38 -41.23 9.02
C VAL A 215 20.49 -40.78 9.97
N PHE A 216 21.59 -41.52 10.00
CA PHE A 216 22.62 -41.45 11.05
C PHE A 216 23.68 -40.35 10.78
N SER A 217 23.23 -39.10 10.56
CA SER A 217 24.09 -37.94 10.34
C SER A 217 23.63 -36.73 11.15
N ASP A 218 24.43 -35.65 11.12
CA ASP A 218 24.15 -34.37 11.78
C ASP A 218 24.32 -33.23 10.76
N PRO A 219 23.49 -32.17 10.79
CA PRO A 219 22.28 -32.01 11.59
C PRO A 219 21.09 -32.78 11.00
N GLN A 220 20.05 -33.00 11.81
CA GLN A 220 18.74 -33.50 11.37
C GLN A 220 17.63 -32.75 12.09
N TRP A 221 16.43 -32.68 11.52
CA TRP A 221 15.29 -32.02 12.13
C TRP A 221 13.98 -32.73 11.86
N LEU A 222 13.03 -32.54 12.77
CA LEU A 222 11.61 -32.85 12.60
C LEU A 222 10.79 -31.60 12.92
N GLN A 223 9.91 -31.24 11.99
CA GLN A 223 9.09 -30.03 11.96
C GLN A 223 7.62 -30.40 11.97
N VAL A 224 6.81 -29.57 12.63
CA VAL A 224 5.35 -29.68 12.69
C VAL A 224 4.75 -28.34 12.26
N ASP A 225 3.71 -28.38 11.43
CA ASP A 225 2.85 -27.23 11.13
C ASP A 225 1.65 -27.22 12.08
N LEU A 226 1.62 -26.28 13.03
CA LEU A 226 0.50 -26.13 13.97
C LEU A 226 -0.78 -25.61 13.26
N GLY A 227 -0.67 -25.16 12.00
CA GLY A 227 -1.75 -24.68 11.14
C GLY A 227 -1.98 -23.17 11.20
N ALA A 228 -1.67 -22.55 12.34
CA ALA A 228 -1.75 -21.10 12.56
C ALA A 228 -0.66 -20.65 13.53
N GLY A 229 -0.34 -19.35 13.54
CA GLY A 229 0.65 -18.77 14.47
C GLY A 229 0.20 -18.93 15.92
N ALA A 230 0.92 -19.72 16.71
CA ALA A 230 0.55 -20.04 18.08
C ALA A 230 1.65 -19.64 19.08
N SER A 231 1.25 -19.14 20.25
CA SER A 231 2.16 -18.81 21.36
C SER A 231 2.48 -20.08 22.15
N VAL A 232 3.68 -20.65 21.91
CA VAL A 232 4.14 -21.90 22.50
C VAL A 232 4.83 -21.63 23.84
N CYS A 233 4.41 -22.37 24.87
CA CYS A 233 4.89 -22.24 26.26
C CYS A 233 5.60 -23.49 26.80
N GLN A 234 5.33 -24.66 26.23
CA GLN A 234 6.00 -25.90 26.60
C GLN A 234 6.13 -26.83 25.39
N VAL A 235 7.25 -27.55 25.34
CA VAL A 235 7.47 -28.71 24.48
C VAL A 235 7.74 -29.93 25.36
N VAL A 236 7.32 -31.11 24.93
CA VAL A 236 7.78 -32.38 25.51
C VAL A 236 8.33 -33.26 24.39
N LEU A 237 9.62 -33.55 24.45
CA LEU A 237 10.27 -34.54 23.59
C LEU A 237 10.25 -35.89 24.29
N GLN A 238 9.67 -36.90 23.67
CA GLN A 238 9.74 -38.29 24.13
C GLN A 238 10.69 -39.05 23.20
N TRP A 239 11.98 -39.04 23.53
CA TRP A 239 13.01 -39.69 22.75
C TRP A 239 13.01 -41.22 22.88
N GLU A 240 13.49 -41.88 21.83
CA GLU A 240 14.06 -43.22 21.89
C GLU A 240 15.46 -43.15 22.55
N GLY A 241 16.15 -44.28 22.77
CA GLY A 241 17.57 -44.28 23.15
C GLY A 241 18.45 -43.47 22.20
N ALA A 242 18.14 -43.45 20.90
CA ALA A 242 18.76 -42.60 19.88
C ALA A 242 18.28 -41.13 19.97
N HIS A 243 18.80 -40.37 20.93
CA HIS A 243 18.42 -38.98 21.21
C HIS A 243 19.47 -37.93 20.80
N GLY A 244 19.07 -36.66 20.79
CA GLY A 244 19.98 -35.53 20.60
C GLY A 244 20.71 -35.15 21.89
N ARG A 245 22.04 -35.13 21.86
CA ARG A 245 22.88 -34.57 22.94
C ARG A 245 22.97 -33.05 22.82
N ALA A 246 23.05 -32.53 21.60
CA ALA A 246 22.87 -31.12 21.32
C ALA A 246 21.73 -30.93 20.32
N TYR A 247 20.79 -30.06 20.67
CA TYR A 247 19.62 -29.76 19.84
C TYR A 247 19.04 -28.38 20.19
N LYS A 248 18.14 -27.92 19.32
CA LYS A 248 17.35 -26.70 19.49
C LYS A 248 15.86 -27.01 19.33
N ILE A 249 15.00 -26.26 20.02
CA ILE A 249 13.63 -26.05 19.57
C ILE A 249 13.58 -24.69 18.89
N GLN A 250 13.00 -24.62 17.70
CA GLN A 250 12.87 -23.39 16.93
C GLN A 250 11.41 -23.20 16.51
N THR A 251 10.90 -21.97 16.58
CA THR A 251 9.61 -21.59 15.97
C THR A 251 9.84 -20.79 14.70
N SER A 252 8.83 -20.76 13.82
CA SER A 252 8.87 -20.07 12.54
C SER A 252 7.46 -19.65 12.08
N PRO A 253 7.27 -18.47 11.47
CA PRO A 253 5.99 -18.07 10.89
C PRO A 253 5.73 -18.73 9.52
N ASP A 254 6.78 -19.05 8.77
CA ASP A 254 6.76 -19.35 7.34
C ASP A 254 7.30 -20.76 6.98
N GLY A 255 8.09 -21.37 7.87
CA GLY A 255 8.78 -22.64 7.68
C GLY A 255 10.23 -22.48 7.20
N SER A 256 10.68 -21.26 6.92
CA SER A 256 12.01 -20.94 6.36
C SER A 256 12.85 -20.04 7.28
N ALA A 257 12.25 -19.03 7.92
CA ALA A 257 12.89 -18.19 8.91
C ALA A 257 12.68 -18.77 10.32
N TRP A 258 13.76 -19.19 10.99
CA TRP A 258 13.70 -19.94 12.25
C TRP A 258 14.30 -19.16 13.43
N THR A 259 13.52 -19.04 14.51
CA THR A 259 13.92 -18.41 15.77
C THR A 259 14.11 -19.48 16.84
N ASP A 260 15.27 -19.48 17.51
CA ASP A 260 15.53 -20.36 18.65
C ASP A 260 14.63 -19.99 19.85
N VAL A 261 13.84 -20.94 20.34
CA VAL A 261 13.05 -20.82 21.58
C VAL A 261 13.55 -21.72 22.72
N TYR A 262 14.45 -22.65 22.39
CA TYR A 262 15.24 -23.46 23.33
C TYR A 262 16.52 -23.95 22.65
N SER A 263 17.60 -24.12 23.41
CA SER A 263 18.81 -24.82 22.95
C SER A 263 19.52 -25.52 24.10
N THR A 264 20.17 -26.64 23.81
CA THR A 264 21.01 -27.39 24.77
C THR A 264 22.18 -28.08 24.07
N THR A 265 23.25 -28.34 24.83
CA THR A 265 24.43 -29.13 24.42
C THR A 265 24.65 -30.36 25.31
N THR A 266 23.74 -30.57 26.27
CA THR A 266 23.74 -31.66 27.27
C THR A 266 22.33 -32.25 27.42
N GLY A 267 21.62 -32.44 26.31
CA GLY A 267 20.34 -33.16 26.27
C GLY A 267 20.47 -34.56 26.86
N ALA A 268 19.47 -34.98 27.63
CA ALA A 268 19.55 -36.17 28.49
C ALA A 268 18.84 -37.40 27.92
N GLY A 269 17.98 -37.21 26.91
CA GLY A 269 17.15 -38.29 26.36
C GLY A 269 15.97 -38.64 27.26
N GLY A 270 15.26 -39.71 26.89
CA GLY A 270 14.01 -40.09 27.55
C GLY A 270 12.90 -39.06 27.31
N THR A 271 12.12 -38.72 28.34
CA THR A 271 11.10 -37.65 28.24
C THR A 271 11.66 -36.33 28.79
N GLU A 272 12.00 -35.41 27.90
CA GLU A 272 12.46 -34.06 28.23
C GLU A 272 11.29 -33.06 28.11
N THR A 273 10.86 -32.49 29.26
CA THR A 273 9.86 -31.42 29.31
C THR A 273 10.56 -30.06 29.33
N LEU A 274 10.28 -29.25 28.32
CA LEU A 274 10.99 -28.00 28.02
C LEU A 274 10.03 -26.82 28.15
N THR A 275 10.22 -25.97 29.16
CA THR A 275 9.58 -24.65 29.20
C THR A 275 10.20 -23.77 28.12
N VAL A 276 9.38 -23.25 27.21
CA VAL A 276 9.83 -22.42 26.08
C VAL A 276 8.97 -21.16 25.99
N SER A 277 9.40 -20.17 25.19
CA SER A 277 8.61 -18.97 24.95
C SER A 277 8.86 -18.43 23.54
N GLY A 278 7.89 -18.62 22.65
CA GLY A 278 7.92 -18.00 21.33
C GLY A 278 6.65 -18.28 20.53
N THR A 279 6.46 -17.47 19.49
CA THR A 279 5.31 -17.58 18.59
C THR A 279 5.78 -18.12 17.24
N GLY A 280 4.95 -18.95 16.60
CA GLY A 280 5.18 -19.43 15.24
C GLY A 280 4.05 -20.33 14.77
N ARG A 281 3.90 -20.48 13.45
CA ARG A 281 3.02 -21.48 12.84
C ARG A 281 3.70 -22.84 12.80
N TYR A 282 4.98 -22.86 12.46
CA TYR A 282 5.79 -24.06 12.45
C TYR A 282 6.68 -24.10 13.69
N ILE A 283 6.93 -25.31 14.18
CA ILE A 283 7.88 -25.57 15.25
C ILE A 283 8.69 -26.80 14.90
N ARG A 284 10.00 -26.80 15.19
CA ARG A 284 10.86 -27.96 14.92
C ARG A 284 11.83 -28.25 16.05
N MET A 285 12.12 -29.54 16.23
CA MET A 285 13.34 -30.01 16.88
C MET A 285 14.44 -30.01 15.81
N TYR A 286 15.54 -29.31 16.05
CA TYR A 286 16.71 -29.23 15.19
C TYR A 286 17.94 -29.77 15.93
N GLY A 287 18.30 -31.02 15.66
CA GLY A 287 19.42 -31.73 16.26
C GLY A 287 20.75 -31.37 15.62
N THR A 288 21.77 -31.12 16.43
CA THR A 288 23.12 -30.73 15.99
C THR A 288 24.22 -31.68 16.42
N VAL A 289 24.04 -32.46 17.51
CA VAL A 289 24.92 -33.58 17.89
C VAL A 289 24.10 -34.72 18.50
N ARG A 290 24.21 -35.93 17.95
CA ARG A 290 23.57 -37.14 18.50
C ARG A 290 24.26 -37.65 19.77
N ALA A 291 23.49 -38.29 20.65
CA ALA A 291 24.00 -38.92 21.87
C ALA A 291 24.52 -40.36 21.66
N SER A 292 24.21 -40.97 20.51
CA SER A 292 24.59 -42.34 20.14
C SER A 292 25.12 -42.40 18.70
N GLY A 293 25.53 -43.59 18.24
CA GLY A 293 25.91 -43.81 16.84
C GLY A 293 24.73 -43.83 15.85
N TYR A 294 23.51 -44.03 16.33
CA TYR A 294 22.26 -44.04 15.54
C TYR A 294 21.80 -42.62 15.22
N GLY A 295 20.65 -42.46 14.55
CA GLY A 295 20.04 -41.17 14.21
C GLY A 295 19.47 -40.39 15.41
N TYR A 296 18.56 -39.47 15.11
CA TYR A 296 17.63 -38.87 16.08
C TYR A 296 16.30 -39.60 15.98
N SER A 297 15.68 -39.95 17.11
CA SER A 297 14.38 -40.62 17.12
C SER A 297 13.50 -40.18 18.27
N LEU A 298 12.26 -39.83 17.93
CA LEU A 298 11.22 -39.36 18.84
C LEU A 298 10.01 -40.28 18.70
N TYR A 299 9.56 -40.86 19.81
CA TYR A 299 8.23 -41.45 19.92
C TYR A 299 7.15 -40.36 19.83
N GLU A 300 7.36 -39.20 20.47
CA GLU A 300 6.44 -38.06 20.41
C GLU A 300 7.18 -36.71 20.53
N PHE A 301 6.68 -35.69 19.83
CA PHE A 301 7.06 -34.28 19.91
C PHE A 301 5.81 -33.45 20.23
N LYS A 302 5.55 -33.28 21.53
CA LYS A 302 4.34 -32.62 22.03
C LYS A 302 4.58 -31.13 22.20
N VAL A 303 3.58 -30.32 21.86
CA VAL A 303 3.66 -28.86 21.84
C VAL A 303 2.44 -28.29 22.56
N PHE A 304 2.63 -27.32 23.46
CA PHE A 304 1.57 -26.76 24.30
C PHE A 304 1.60 -25.23 24.26
N THR A 305 0.42 -24.61 24.30
CA THR A 305 0.21 -23.18 24.02
C THR A 305 -0.58 -22.49 25.13
N THR A 306 -0.41 -21.17 25.30
CA THR A 306 -1.17 -20.39 26.30
C THR A 306 -2.52 -19.93 25.75
N GLY A 307 -3.61 -20.33 26.42
CA GLY A 307 -4.98 -19.94 26.07
C GLY A 307 -5.81 -21.09 25.51
N GLY A 308 -6.96 -21.34 26.11
CA GLY A 308 -7.91 -22.38 25.68
C GLY A 308 -9.02 -21.85 24.79
N THR A 309 -9.65 -22.77 24.04
CA THR A 309 -10.90 -22.55 23.28
C THR A 309 -10.91 -21.33 22.34
N THR A 310 -9.97 -21.28 21.40
CA THR A 310 -10.41 -21.07 20.02
C THR A 310 -11.08 -22.37 19.54
N THR A 311 -12.19 -22.25 18.82
CA THR A 311 -12.71 -23.34 17.99
C THR A 311 -11.60 -23.76 17.02
N PRO A 312 -11.42 -25.06 16.68
CA PRO A 312 -10.37 -25.45 15.74
C PRO A 312 -10.48 -24.62 14.46
N PRO A 313 -9.39 -23.99 13.98
CA PRO A 313 -9.33 -23.56 12.60
C PRO A 313 -9.66 -24.78 11.74
N THR A 314 -10.62 -24.63 10.84
CA THR A 314 -10.93 -25.66 9.86
C THR A 314 -9.68 -26.04 9.08
N ASP A 315 -9.65 -27.27 8.58
CA ASP A 315 -8.67 -27.71 7.59
C ASP A 315 -8.53 -26.61 6.52
N PRO A 316 -7.33 -26.21 6.06
CA PRO A 316 -7.17 -25.24 4.98
C PRO A 316 -7.92 -25.57 3.67
N THR A 317 -8.48 -26.78 3.51
CA THR A 317 -9.45 -27.12 2.45
C THR A 317 -10.88 -26.62 2.70
N THR A 318 -11.25 -26.24 3.93
CA THR A 318 -12.58 -25.75 4.33
C THR A 318 -12.56 -24.25 4.68
N PRO A 319 -13.24 -23.40 3.89
CA PRO A 319 -13.42 -21.97 4.17
C PRO A 319 -13.88 -21.67 5.62
N PRO A 320 -13.35 -20.62 6.28
CA PRO A 320 -13.83 -20.20 7.59
C PRO A 320 -15.30 -19.77 7.53
N THR A 321 -16.14 -20.33 8.39
CA THR A 321 -17.58 -20.01 8.43
C THR A 321 -17.81 -18.56 8.89
N ILE A 322 -18.52 -17.76 8.09
CA ILE A 322 -18.87 -16.37 8.45
C ILE A 322 -19.80 -16.39 9.69
N PRO A 323 -19.45 -15.70 10.79
CA PRO A 323 -20.25 -15.73 12.03
C PRO A 323 -21.67 -15.17 11.88
N GLY A 324 -22.65 -15.87 12.44
CA GLY A 324 -24.04 -15.42 12.59
C GLY A 324 -25.06 -16.55 12.47
N ASP A 325 -26.15 -16.47 13.25
CA ASP A 325 -27.23 -17.48 13.27
C ASP A 325 -28.20 -17.29 12.08
N PHE A 326 -27.69 -17.52 10.87
CA PHE A 326 -28.39 -17.28 9.62
C PHE A 326 -29.45 -18.35 9.32
N THR A 327 -30.71 -17.93 9.23
CA THR A 327 -31.83 -18.74 8.74
C THR A 327 -32.10 -18.45 7.27
N THR A 328 -32.21 -19.49 6.42
CA THR A 328 -32.50 -19.36 4.99
C THR A 328 -33.91 -18.78 4.75
N VAL A 329 -33.99 -17.73 3.93
CA VAL A 329 -35.21 -17.04 3.47
C VAL A 329 -35.60 -17.48 2.05
N TRP A 330 -34.62 -17.87 1.24
CA TRP A 330 -34.77 -18.42 -0.11
C TRP A 330 -33.47 -19.08 -0.55
N THR A 331 -33.57 -20.08 -1.42
CA THR A 331 -32.41 -20.74 -2.04
C THR A 331 -32.81 -21.34 -3.39
N ASP A 332 -31.85 -21.47 -4.30
CA ASP A 332 -31.96 -22.26 -5.53
C ASP A 332 -30.66 -23.06 -5.71
N ASP A 333 -30.81 -24.38 -5.88
CA ASP A 333 -29.73 -25.36 -6.11
C ASP A 333 -29.60 -25.75 -7.59
N PHE A 334 -30.35 -25.06 -8.47
CA PHE A 334 -30.36 -25.27 -9.90
C PHE A 334 -30.58 -26.74 -10.33
N SER A 335 -31.27 -27.51 -9.49
CA SER A 335 -31.62 -28.89 -9.77
C SER A 335 -32.61 -29.01 -10.94
N GLY A 336 -32.32 -29.92 -11.86
CA GLY A 336 -33.10 -30.10 -13.09
C GLY A 336 -32.38 -30.99 -14.11
N ALA A 337 -32.98 -31.16 -15.29
CA ALA A 337 -32.41 -31.97 -16.36
C ALA A 337 -31.39 -31.17 -17.20
N ALA A 338 -30.36 -31.85 -17.70
CA ALA A 338 -29.35 -31.26 -18.57
C ALA A 338 -29.96 -30.58 -19.81
N ASN A 339 -29.42 -29.42 -20.20
CA ASN A 339 -29.87 -28.61 -21.34
C ASN A 339 -31.35 -28.15 -21.23
N THR A 340 -31.83 -27.85 -20.02
CA THR A 340 -33.12 -27.19 -19.77
C THR A 340 -32.94 -25.80 -19.17
N SER A 341 -33.94 -24.92 -19.29
CA SER A 341 -33.91 -23.58 -18.68
C SER A 341 -34.10 -23.64 -17.16
N PRO A 342 -33.55 -22.69 -16.38
CA PRO A 342 -33.78 -22.60 -14.94
C PRO A 342 -35.27 -22.31 -14.62
N ASN A 343 -35.70 -22.66 -13.40
CA ASN A 343 -37.10 -22.64 -12.99
C ASN A 343 -37.75 -21.24 -13.13
N PRO A 344 -38.78 -21.06 -13.98
CA PRO A 344 -39.40 -19.75 -14.22
C PRO A 344 -40.23 -19.22 -13.04
N ALA A 345 -40.51 -20.04 -12.03
CA ALA A 345 -41.07 -19.56 -10.75
C ALA A 345 -40.02 -18.84 -9.88
N ASN A 346 -38.74 -19.15 -10.07
CA ASN A 346 -37.62 -18.48 -9.41
C ASN A 346 -36.99 -17.39 -10.29
N TRP A 347 -36.94 -17.56 -11.61
CA TRP A 347 -36.10 -16.75 -12.51
C TRP A 347 -36.86 -16.08 -13.67
N LEU A 348 -36.47 -14.83 -13.94
CA LEU A 348 -36.74 -14.09 -15.17
C LEU A 348 -35.50 -14.14 -16.06
N LEU A 349 -35.63 -14.66 -17.28
CA LEU A 349 -34.57 -14.59 -18.30
C LEU A 349 -34.75 -13.28 -19.09
N ARG A 350 -33.69 -12.47 -19.18
CA ARG A 350 -33.66 -11.23 -19.97
C ARG A 350 -33.11 -11.49 -21.37
N THR A 351 -33.58 -10.70 -22.33
CA THR A 351 -33.31 -10.90 -23.76
C THR A 351 -33.12 -9.58 -24.49
N GLY A 352 -32.29 -9.56 -25.53
CA GLY A 352 -31.95 -8.35 -26.29
C GLY A 352 -30.69 -7.66 -25.75
N THR A 353 -30.49 -6.39 -26.12
CA THR A 353 -29.36 -5.55 -25.69
C THR A 353 -29.74 -4.51 -24.64
N GLN A 354 -30.97 -4.55 -24.10
CA GLN A 354 -31.45 -3.58 -23.11
C GLN A 354 -32.74 -4.04 -22.42
N TYR A 355 -33.06 -3.41 -21.28
CA TYR A 355 -34.41 -3.49 -20.71
C TYR A 355 -35.44 -2.76 -21.59
N PRO A 356 -36.72 -3.17 -21.56
CA PRO A 356 -37.81 -2.41 -22.19
C PRO A 356 -37.91 -1.01 -21.59
N GLY A 357 -37.50 0.02 -22.36
CA GLY A 357 -37.44 1.41 -21.90
C GLY A 357 -36.23 1.77 -21.02
N GLY A 358 -35.26 0.86 -20.85
CA GLY A 358 -33.97 1.16 -20.22
C GLY A 358 -32.90 1.61 -21.22
N ALA A 359 -31.69 1.87 -20.72
CA ALA A 359 -30.54 2.27 -21.53
C ALA A 359 -30.12 1.18 -22.54
N ALA A 360 -29.74 1.61 -23.75
CA ALA A 360 -29.21 0.75 -24.81
C ALA A 360 -27.87 0.11 -24.41
N ASN A 361 -27.57 -1.06 -24.96
CA ASN A 361 -26.36 -1.86 -24.65
C ASN A 361 -26.16 -2.00 -23.13
N TRP A 362 -27.28 -2.33 -22.47
CA TRP A 362 -27.49 -2.44 -21.01
C TRP A 362 -27.01 -1.26 -20.14
N GLY A 363 -26.70 -0.11 -20.75
CA GLY A 363 -26.11 1.06 -20.08
C GLY A 363 -24.58 1.04 -19.98
N THR A 364 -23.92 -0.04 -20.41
CA THR A 364 -22.48 -0.27 -20.26
C THR A 364 -21.72 -0.21 -21.59
N GLY A 365 -22.41 -0.40 -22.72
CA GLY A 365 -21.78 -0.61 -24.02
C GLY A 365 -21.37 -2.07 -24.28
N GLU A 366 -21.82 -3.03 -23.47
CA GLU A 366 -21.65 -4.47 -23.74
C GLU A 366 -22.32 -4.87 -25.08
N VAL A 367 -21.70 -5.80 -25.82
CA VAL A 367 -21.94 -6.02 -27.26
C VAL A 367 -22.75 -7.28 -27.57
N GLU A 368 -23.10 -8.08 -26.55
CA GLU A 368 -23.85 -9.32 -26.76
C GLU A 368 -25.36 -9.11 -26.77
N THR A 369 -26.06 -9.96 -27.52
CA THR A 369 -27.52 -10.09 -27.38
C THR A 369 -27.81 -11.12 -26.29
N ALA A 370 -28.39 -10.68 -25.17
CA ALA A 370 -28.87 -11.58 -24.13
C ALA A 370 -29.98 -12.49 -24.70
N SER A 371 -29.97 -13.75 -24.28
CA SER A 371 -30.72 -14.84 -24.90
C SER A 371 -31.33 -15.75 -23.84
N ASN A 372 -32.55 -16.22 -24.11
CA ASN A 372 -33.24 -17.24 -23.31
C ASN A 372 -33.07 -18.67 -23.86
N SER A 373 -32.24 -18.84 -24.89
CA SER A 373 -31.89 -20.15 -25.46
C SER A 373 -31.03 -20.96 -24.48
N THR A 374 -31.23 -22.28 -24.41
CA THR A 374 -30.36 -23.18 -23.63
C THR A 374 -28.96 -23.32 -24.22
N ALA A 375 -28.69 -22.74 -25.40
CA ALA A 375 -27.32 -22.51 -25.86
C ALA A 375 -26.55 -21.54 -24.93
N ASN A 376 -27.26 -20.57 -24.33
CA ASN A 376 -26.70 -19.50 -23.49
C ASN A 376 -27.06 -19.64 -22.00
N VAL A 377 -28.27 -20.09 -21.65
CA VAL A 377 -28.73 -20.21 -20.24
C VAL A 377 -29.35 -21.59 -20.01
N TYR A 378 -28.63 -22.47 -19.31
CA TYR A 378 -29.04 -23.86 -19.15
C TYR A 378 -28.61 -24.48 -17.81
N LEU A 379 -29.34 -25.51 -17.38
CA LEU A 379 -28.95 -26.43 -16.32
C LEU A 379 -28.07 -27.55 -16.88
N ASP A 380 -27.01 -27.95 -16.18
CA ASP A 380 -26.08 -29.01 -16.63
C ASP A 380 -26.56 -30.45 -16.33
N GLY A 381 -27.55 -30.61 -15.46
CA GLY A 381 -28.01 -31.91 -14.96
C GLY A 381 -27.25 -32.42 -13.72
N ALA A 382 -26.33 -31.62 -13.19
CA ALA A 382 -25.52 -31.89 -11.98
C ALA A 382 -25.68 -30.77 -10.93
N GLY A 383 -26.86 -30.14 -10.90
CA GLY A 383 -27.25 -29.10 -9.95
C GLY A 383 -26.58 -27.76 -10.20
N LYS A 384 -26.40 -27.33 -11.46
CA LYS A 384 -25.74 -26.04 -11.77
C LYS A 384 -26.40 -25.30 -12.92
N LEU A 385 -26.64 -24.02 -12.70
CA LEU A 385 -26.89 -23.04 -13.75
C LEU A 385 -25.58 -22.72 -14.49
N ASN A 386 -25.68 -22.60 -15.80
CA ASN A 386 -24.56 -22.21 -16.66
C ASN A 386 -25.01 -21.09 -17.60
N ILE A 387 -24.28 -19.97 -17.55
CA ILE A 387 -24.43 -18.83 -18.45
C ILE A 387 -23.22 -18.82 -19.41
N ARG A 388 -23.46 -19.03 -20.71
CA ARG A 388 -22.43 -19.19 -21.74
C ARG A 388 -22.46 -18.06 -22.77
N ALA A 389 -21.32 -17.40 -22.92
CA ALA A 389 -21.08 -16.46 -24.02
C ALA A 389 -20.70 -17.22 -25.30
N ILE A 390 -21.38 -16.95 -26.41
CA ILE A 390 -21.13 -17.55 -27.73
C ILE A 390 -20.96 -16.45 -28.76
N ARG A 391 -19.79 -16.43 -29.41
CA ARG A 391 -19.54 -15.72 -30.68
C ARG A 391 -19.88 -16.62 -31.86
N ASP A 392 -20.66 -16.12 -32.81
CA ASP A 392 -21.00 -16.82 -34.05
C ASP A 392 -19.94 -16.63 -35.16
N GLY A 393 -20.18 -17.26 -36.33
CA GLY A 393 -19.28 -17.17 -37.49
C GLY A 393 -19.28 -15.83 -38.24
N ALA A 394 -20.23 -14.93 -37.96
CA ALA A 394 -20.23 -13.55 -38.45
C ALA A 394 -19.58 -12.58 -37.43
N GLY A 395 -19.35 -13.04 -36.20
CA GLY A 395 -18.73 -12.30 -35.12
C GLY A 395 -19.71 -11.69 -34.10
N ASN A 396 -21.01 -11.97 -34.22
CA ASN A 396 -22.00 -11.52 -33.25
C ASN A 396 -21.84 -12.30 -31.94
N TRP A 397 -22.02 -11.63 -30.80
CA TRP A 397 -22.03 -12.28 -29.49
C TRP A 397 -23.46 -12.48 -28.97
N THR A 398 -23.68 -13.61 -28.29
CA THR A 398 -24.87 -13.90 -27.49
C THR A 398 -24.44 -14.39 -26.11
N SER A 399 -25.22 -14.09 -25.08
CA SER A 399 -24.98 -14.57 -23.72
C SER A 399 -26.29 -14.64 -22.93
N GLY A 400 -26.21 -14.77 -21.61
CA GLY A 400 -27.37 -14.80 -20.72
C GLY A 400 -27.31 -13.79 -19.60
N ARG A 401 -28.51 -13.34 -19.19
CA ARG A 401 -28.75 -12.42 -18.08
C ARG A 401 -30.05 -12.84 -17.41
N ILE A 402 -30.01 -13.17 -16.13
CA ILE A 402 -31.18 -13.63 -15.36
C ILE A 402 -31.33 -12.86 -14.06
N GLU A 403 -32.56 -12.74 -13.59
CA GLU A 403 -32.90 -12.12 -12.30
C GLU A 403 -33.89 -12.97 -11.51
N THR A 404 -33.87 -12.85 -10.18
CA THR A 404 -34.91 -13.47 -9.35
C THR A 404 -36.28 -12.84 -9.61
N GLN A 405 -37.32 -13.66 -9.67
CA GLN A 405 -38.73 -13.21 -9.68
C GLN A 405 -39.02 -12.35 -8.44
N ARG A 406 -38.53 -12.79 -7.27
CA ARG A 406 -38.53 -12.04 -6.01
C ARG A 406 -37.72 -10.75 -6.10
N THR A 407 -38.27 -9.69 -5.52
CA THR A 407 -37.64 -8.37 -5.30
C THR A 407 -37.68 -7.96 -3.83
N ASP A 408 -38.10 -8.85 -2.93
CA ASP A 408 -38.44 -8.59 -1.53
C ASP A 408 -37.32 -9.00 -0.54
N PHE A 409 -36.08 -9.12 -1.04
CA PHE A 409 -34.90 -9.42 -0.24
C PHE A 409 -34.41 -8.19 0.55
N GLU A 410 -35.29 -7.62 1.36
CA GLU A 410 -35.10 -6.36 2.09
C GLU A 410 -34.16 -6.50 3.31
N PRO A 411 -33.17 -5.61 3.48
CA PRO A 411 -32.41 -5.46 4.72
C PRO A 411 -33.26 -4.76 5.80
N LEU A 412 -33.75 -5.54 6.76
CA LEU A 412 -34.57 -5.04 7.87
C LEU A 412 -33.70 -4.49 9.03
N ALA A 413 -34.15 -3.40 9.66
CA ALA A 413 -33.47 -2.81 10.81
C ALA A 413 -33.34 -3.81 11.97
N GLY A 414 -32.17 -3.86 12.61
CA GLY A 414 -31.86 -4.85 13.65
C GLY A 414 -31.61 -6.26 13.14
N GLN A 415 -31.37 -6.46 11.84
CA GLN A 415 -31.06 -7.76 11.24
C GLN A 415 -29.82 -7.69 10.36
N GLN A 416 -29.20 -8.85 10.15
CA GLN A 416 -28.25 -9.07 9.06
C GLN A 416 -28.97 -9.78 7.92
N THR A 417 -28.85 -9.27 6.69
CA THR A 417 -29.34 -9.96 5.47
C THR A 417 -28.13 -10.39 4.64
N LYS A 418 -28.03 -11.70 4.39
CA LYS A 418 -26.93 -12.35 3.68
C LYS A 418 -27.37 -12.80 2.30
N PHE A 419 -26.61 -12.43 1.27
CA PHE A 419 -26.71 -12.95 -0.10
C PHE A 419 -25.45 -13.75 -0.40
N THR A 420 -25.59 -15.02 -0.74
CA THR A 420 -24.47 -15.95 -1.00
C THR A 420 -24.68 -16.63 -2.33
N ALA A 421 -23.63 -16.76 -3.14
CA ALA A 421 -23.61 -17.63 -4.31
C ALA A 421 -22.32 -18.45 -4.36
N VAL A 422 -22.45 -19.73 -4.69
CA VAL A 422 -21.30 -20.61 -4.98
C VAL A 422 -21.17 -20.70 -6.49
N LEU A 423 -20.08 -20.16 -7.05
CA LEU A 423 -19.90 -20.07 -8.50
C LEU A 423 -18.44 -20.19 -8.94
N ARG A 424 -18.24 -20.41 -10.23
CA ARG A 424 -16.95 -20.42 -10.94
C ARG A 424 -16.99 -19.41 -12.09
N GLN A 425 -15.97 -18.57 -12.18
CA GLN A 425 -15.78 -17.58 -13.24
C GLN A 425 -15.46 -18.26 -14.60
N PRO A 426 -15.69 -17.58 -15.75
CA PRO A 426 -15.41 -18.13 -17.07
C PRO A 426 -13.94 -18.49 -17.29
N ASP A 427 -13.65 -19.77 -17.52
CA ASP A 427 -12.32 -20.24 -17.87
C ASP A 427 -12.15 -20.31 -19.40
N VAL A 428 -11.37 -19.38 -19.97
CA VAL A 428 -11.17 -19.22 -21.42
C VAL A 428 -9.71 -18.87 -21.76
N ALA A 429 -9.25 -19.26 -22.95
CA ALA A 429 -7.86 -19.06 -23.38
C ALA A 429 -7.53 -17.57 -23.57
N ASN A 430 -8.35 -16.83 -24.33
CA ASN A 430 -8.40 -15.37 -24.27
C ASN A 430 -9.77 -14.93 -23.70
N GLY A 431 -9.74 -14.19 -22.60
CA GLY A 431 -10.89 -13.64 -21.91
C GLY A 431 -11.19 -12.16 -22.18
N ASP A 432 -10.48 -11.46 -23.07
CA ASP A 432 -10.68 -10.03 -23.35
C ASP A 432 -12.16 -9.71 -23.60
N GLY A 433 -12.75 -8.84 -22.77
CA GLY A 433 -14.16 -8.48 -22.81
C GLY A 433 -15.10 -9.33 -21.96
N TYR A 434 -14.73 -10.53 -21.48
CA TYR A 434 -15.60 -11.31 -20.59
C TYR A 434 -15.84 -10.54 -19.28
N TRP A 435 -17.11 -10.34 -18.90
CA TRP A 435 -17.53 -9.66 -17.68
C TRP A 435 -18.60 -10.49 -16.94
N PRO A 436 -18.21 -11.52 -16.17
CA PRO A 436 -19.10 -12.25 -15.27
C PRO A 436 -19.60 -11.36 -14.13
N GLY A 437 -20.85 -11.56 -13.70
CA GLY A 437 -21.47 -10.80 -12.63
C GLY A 437 -22.40 -11.62 -11.71
N PHE A 438 -22.31 -11.34 -10.41
CA PHE A 438 -23.32 -11.65 -9.39
C PHE A 438 -23.64 -10.37 -8.62
N ARG A 439 -24.91 -9.97 -8.65
CA ARG A 439 -25.35 -8.64 -8.20
C ARG A 439 -26.62 -8.70 -7.37
N ALA A 440 -26.80 -7.71 -6.49
CA ALA A 440 -28.11 -7.36 -5.94
C ALA A 440 -28.47 -5.92 -6.32
N THR A 441 -29.59 -5.75 -7.00
CA THR A 441 -30.11 -4.45 -7.49
C THR A 441 -31.38 -4.08 -6.73
N GLY A 442 -31.54 -2.81 -6.36
CA GLY A 442 -32.72 -2.32 -5.63
C GLY A 442 -34.03 -2.55 -6.40
N ALA A 443 -35.06 -3.01 -5.69
CA ALA A 443 -36.33 -3.46 -6.28
C ALA A 443 -36.98 -2.44 -7.22
N ALA A 444 -36.91 -1.16 -6.87
CA ALA A 444 -37.52 -0.06 -7.63
C ALA A 444 -36.82 0.24 -8.97
N TYR A 445 -35.70 -0.41 -9.30
CA TYR A 445 -35.12 -0.34 -10.64
C TYR A 445 -35.98 -1.10 -11.67
N ARG A 446 -36.60 -2.22 -11.27
CA ARG A 446 -37.41 -3.07 -12.14
C ARG A 446 -38.67 -2.34 -12.59
N GLY A 447 -38.74 -1.99 -13.88
CA GLY A 447 -39.85 -1.24 -14.47
C GLY A 447 -39.68 0.28 -14.48
N ASN A 448 -38.59 0.79 -13.89
CA ASN A 448 -38.16 2.18 -14.00
C ASN A 448 -36.96 2.30 -14.96
N TYR A 449 -35.91 1.51 -14.71
CA TYR A 449 -34.67 1.41 -15.47
C TYR A 449 -33.83 2.69 -15.62
N ASN A 450 -34.26 3.82 -15.03
CA ASN A 450 -33.67 5.15 -15.19
C ASN A 450 -33.33 5.82 -13.83
N ASN A 451 -33.35 5.06 -12.73
CA ASN A 451 -33.09 5.51 -11.35
C ASN A 451 -31.81 4.91 -10.74
N TRP A 452 -30.94 4.29 -11.56
CA TRP A 452 -29.56 3.99 -11.20
C TRP A 452 -28.73 5.29 -11.21
N PRO A 453 -27.74 5.49 -10.29
CA PRO A 453 -27.31 4.60 -9.22
C PRO A 453 -28.10 4.78 -7.91
N GLY A 454 -28.93 5.82 -7.80
CA GLY A 454 -29.59 6.22 -6.54
C GLY A 454 -30.47 5.14 -5.89
N VAL A 455 -30.97 4.17 -6.66
CA VAL A 455 -31.75 3.01 -6.21
C VAL A 455 -30.92 1.85 -5.63
N GLY A 456 -29.59 1.96 -5.65
CA GLY A 456 -28.66 0.95 -5.15
C GLY A 456 -28.42 -0.22 -6.11
N GLU A 457 -27.15 -0.48 -6.41
CA GLU A 457 -26.69 -1.76 -6.97
C GLU A 457 -25.42 -2.19 -6.24
N THR A 458 -25.32 -3.48 -5.92
CA THR A 458 -24.13 -4.07 -5.30
C THR A 458 -23.56 -5.18 -6.18
N ASP A 459 -22.31 -5.01 -6.59
CA ASP A 459 -21.50 -6.05 -7.25
C ASP A 459 -20.89 -6.94 -6.17
N ILE A 460 -21.44 -8.13 -6.01
CA ILE A 460 -21.00 -9.15 -5.02
C ILE A 460 -19.85 -9.98 -5.60
N MET A 461 -19.85 -10.17 -6.91
CA MET A 461 -18.73 -10.69 -7.69
C MET A 461 -18.72 -10.04 -9.07
N THR A 462 -17.61 -9.40 -9.41
CA THR A 462 -17.25 -8.95 -10.77
C THR A 462 -15.78 -9.28 -11.05
N ASP A 463 -15.51 -9.94 -12.18
CA ASP A 463 -14.19 -10.00 -12.83
C ASP A 463 -14.30 -9.38 -14.23
N VAL A 464 -13.18 -9.02 -14.85
CA VAL A 464 -13.15 -8.65 -16.27
C VAL A 464 -11.94 -9.23 -16.98
N ASN A 465 -12.03 -9.38 -18.31
CA ASN A 465 -10.95 -9.84 -19.18
C ASN A 465 -10.38 -11.23 -18.80
N GLY A 466 -11.17 -12.03 -18.08
CA GLY A 466 -10.75 -13.32 -17.53
C GLY A 466 -9.51 -13.25 -16.63
N HIS A 467 -9.28 -12.13 -15.94
CA HIS A 467 -8.04 -11.91 -15.18
C HIS A 467 -7.92 -12.73 -13.88
N SER A 468 -8.94 -13.52 -13.51
CA SER A 468 -9.01 -14.24 -12.22
C SER A 468 -8.88 -13.26 -11.05
N ARG A 469 -9.59 -12.13 -11.15
CA ARG A 469 -9.70 -11.12 -10.10
C ARG A 469 -11.13 -11.09 -9.57
N LEU A 470 -11.32 -10.25 -8.58
CA LEU A 470 -12.61 -9.95 -7.98
C LEU A 470 -12.59 -8.49 -7.54
N ALA A 471 -13.54 -7.71 -8.05
CA ALA A 471 -13.95 -6.44 -7.50
C ALA A 471 -15.34 -6.58 -6.85
N GLN A 472 -15.55 -5.85 -5.76
CA GLN A 472 -16.80 -5.77 -5.01
C GLN A 472 -17.14 -4.30 -4.77
N THR A 473 -18.37 -3.90 -5.09
CA THR A 473 -18.70 -2.46 -5.21
C THR A 473 -20.12 -2.17 -4.76
N LEU A 474 -20.32 -1.05 -4.05
CA LEU A 474 -21.63 -0.42 -3.88
C LEU A 474 -21.75 0.80 -4.82
N HIS A 475 -22.77 0.80 -5.67
CA HIS A 475 -23.20 1.96 -6.47
C HIS A 475 -24.39 2.63 -5.81
N CYS A 476 -24.35 3.97 -5.68
CA CYS A 476 -25.33 4.75 -4.93
C CYS A 476 -25.30 6.26 -5.24
N GLY A 477 -26.35 6.97 -4.81
CA GLY A 477 -26.40 8.44 -4.90
C GLY A 477 -26.61 8.95 -6.33
N THR A 478 -25.59 9.55 -6.93
CA THR A 478 -25.66 10.29 -8.21
C THR A 478 -24.44 10.00 -9.08
N ALA A 479 -24.65 9.87 -10.39
CA ALA A 479 -23.58 9.74 -11.37
C ALA A 479 -23.51 10.97 -12.31
N PRO A 480 -22.30 11.42 -12.72
CA PRO A 480 -20.99 10.98 -12.23
C PRO A 480 -20.72 11.42 -10.78
N ASP A 481 -19.62 10.94 -10.23
CA ASP A 481 -19.09 11.24 -8.90
C ASP A 481 -20.05 10.91 -7.76
N GLY A 482 -20.77 11.90 -7.24
CA GLY A 482 -21.59 11.77 -6.04
C GLY A 482 -20.81 11.26 -4.81
N PRO A 483 -21.52 10.90 -3.72
CA PRO A 483 -20.89 10.36 -2.52
C PRO A 483 -20.33 8.93 -2.70
N CYS A 484 -20.53 8.31 -3.87
CA CYS A 484 -20.16 6.92 -4.13
C CYS A 484 -19.05 6.77 -5.18
N ALA A 485 -18.52 7.87 -5.76
CA ALA A 485 -17.46 7.91 -6.77
C ALA A 485 -17.84 7.20 -8.10
N GLU A 486 -19.04 7.50 -8.59
CA GLU A 486 -19.60 6.95 -9.82
C GLU A 486 -18.85 7.42 -11.08
N TYR A 487 -18.64 6.60 -12.10
CA TYR A 487 -19.19 5.25 -12.32
C TYR A 487 -18.33 4.11 -11.73
N ASN A 488 -17.33 4.42 -10.89
CA ASN A 488 -16.47 3.40 -10.27
C ASN A 488 -17.13 2.75 -9.04
N GLY A 489 -17.99 3.50 -8.34
CA GLY A 489 -18.65 3.08 -7.11
C GLY A 489 -17.69 2.96 -5.91
N ARG A 490 -18.23 2.60 -4.73
CA ARG A 490 -17.43 2.30 -3.53
C ARG A 490 -16.84 0.90 -3.64
N SER A 491 -15.77 0.79 -4.41
CA SER A 491 -15.17 -0.49 -4.82
C SER A 491 -13.99 -0.94 -3.95
N SER A 492 -13.83 -2.26 -3.79
CA SER A 492 -12.62 -2.91 -3.30
C SER A 492 -11.40 -2.71 -4.22
N GLY A 493 -11.64 -2.30 -5.47
CA GLY A 493 -10.69 -2.45 -6.56
C GLY A 493 -10.58 -3.91 -7.02
N PHE A 494 -10.08 -4.12 -8.25
CA PHE A 494 -9.76 -5.46 -8.74
C PHE A 494 -8.51 -5.99 -8.04
N ALA A 495 -8.63 -7.09 -7.32
CA ALA A 495 -7.49 -7.79 -6.73
C ALA A 495 -7.54 -9.31 -7.02
N THR A 496 -6.41 -9.99 -6.85
CA THR A 496 -6.26 -11.45 -7.06
C THR A 496 -7.41 -12.27 -6.47
N CYS A 497 -7.95 -13.20 -7.27
CA CYS A 497 -8.95 -14.19 -6.90
C CYS A 497 -8.40 -15.57 -7.32
N ALA A 498 -7.63 -16.20 -6.41
CA ALA A 498 -6.88 -17.41 -6.71
C ALA A 498 -7.83 -18.63 -6.81
N GLY A 499 -7.80 -19.33 -7.95
CA GLY A 499 -8.67 -20.47 -8.23
C GLY A 499 -10.04 -20.10 -8.83
N CYS A 500 -10.43 -18.83 -8.81
CA CYS A 500 -11.80 -18.40 -9.13
C CYS A 500 -12.31 -18.73 -10.55
N ARG A 501 -11.42 -18.93 -11.51
CA ARG A 501 -11.72 -19.48 -12.85
C ARG A 501 -11.80 -21.01 -12.89
N THR A 502 -11.03 -21.72 -12.07
CA THR A 502 -10.84 -23.18 -12.18
C THR A 502 -11.71 -23.98 -11.20
N GLY A 503 -12.00 -23.45 -10.02
CA GLY A 503 -12.84 -24.04 -8.98
C GLY A 503 -14.10 -23.22 -8.67
N TYR A 504 -14.98 -23.78 -7.82
CA TYR A 504 -16.13 -23.05 -7.27
C TYR A 504 -15.74 -22.37 -5.96
N HIS A 505 -16.13 -21.11 -5.80
CA HIS A 505 -15.84 -20.28 -4.63
C HIS A 505 -17.13 -19.68 -4.07
N GLU A 506 -17.16 -19.41 -2.76
CA GLU A 506 -18.30 -18.73 -2.12
C GLU A 506 -18.11 -17.21 -2.21
N TYR A 507 -19.03 -16.52 -2.89
CA TYR A 507 -19.11 -15.07 -2.92
C TYR A 507 -20.30 -14.62 -2.08
N THR A 508 -20.03 -13.91 -0.99
CA THR A 508 -21.05 -13.53 -0.01
C THR A 508 -21.05 -12.04 0.26
N GLN A 509 -22.23 -11.45 0.32
CA GLN A 509 -22.51 -10.12 0.84
C GLN A 509 -23.36 -10.23 2.11
N ILE A 510 -23.05 -9.45 3.14
CA ILE A 510 -23.89 -9.24 4.32
C ILE A 510 -24.18 -7.75 4.46
N ILE A 511 -25.44 -7.38 4.34
CA ILE A 511 -25.96 -6.05 4.72
C ILE A 511 -26.36 -6.14 6.19
N ASP A 512 -25.68 -5.38 7.04
CA ASP A 512 -25.79 -5.44 8.50
C ASP A 512 -26.39 -4.16 9.08
N ARG A 513 -27.64 -4.29 9.55
CA ARG A 513 -28.42 -3.21 10.17
C ARG A 513 -28.54 -3.38 11.69
N THR A 514 -27.58 -4.07 12.32
CA THR A 514 -27.46 -4.19 13.78
C THR A 514 -26.55 -3.12 14.40
N ARG A 515 -25.93 -2.27 13.56
CA ARG A 515 -25.07 -1.13 13.96
C ARG A 515 -25.70 0.21 13.59
N THR A 516 -25.38 1.26 14.36
CA THR A 516 -25.76 2.66 14.06
C THR A 516 -25.02 3.22 12.85
N ASP A 517 -23.81 2.74 12.59
CA ASP A 517 -23.15 2.89 11.28
C ASP A 517 -23.39 1.56 10.54
N GLU A 518 -24.48 1.51 9.78
CA GLU A 518 -24.84 0.32 9.00
C GLU A 518 -23.74 -0.01 7.98
N GLU A 519 -23.55 -1.29 7.64
CA GLU A 519 -22.45 -1.71 6.75
C GLU A 519 -22.84 -2.83 5.78
N ILE A 520 -22.25 -2.81 4.59
CA ILE A 520 -22.23 -3.92 3.63
C ILE A 520 -20.82 -4.52 3.68
N ARG A 521 -20.70 -5.74 4.20
CA ARG A 521 -19.45 -6.52 4.22
C ARG A 521 -19.49 -7.59 3.14
N PHE A 522 -18.40 -7.73 2.40
CA PHE A 522 -18.27 -8.71 1.33
C PHE A 522 -17.18 -9.73 1.68
N TYR A 523 -17.36 -10.96 1.19
CA TYR A 523 -16.52 -12.10 1.50
C TYR A 523 -16.22 -12.92 0.25
N LEU A 524 -15.03 -13.52 0.21
CA LEU A 524 -14.64 -14.61 -0.68
C LEU A 524 -14.23 -15.79 0.21
N ASP A 525 -14.86 -16.95 0.01
CA ASP A 525 -14.61 -18.16 0.81
C ASP A 525 -14.63 -17.87 2.32
N GLY A 526 -15.68 -17.17 2.75
CA GLY A 526 -15.91 -16.78 4.14
C GLY A 526 -14.89 -15.80 4.76
N ARG A 527 -13.84 -15.42 4.04
CA ARG A 527 -12.87 -14.39 4.44
C ARG A 527 -13.34 -13.04 3.92
N GLN A 528 -13.29 -12.00 4.76
CA GLN A 528 -13.74 -10.68 4.32
C GLN A 528 -12.80 -10.12 3.24
N THR A 529 -13.38 -9.50 2.23
CA THR A 529 -12.67 -8.95 1.06
C THR A 529 -13.04 -7.51 0.75
N TRP A 530 -14.13 -6.99 1.31
CA TRP A 530 -14.48 -5.56 1.24
C TRP A 530 -15.47 -5.15 2.34
N VAL A 531 -15.54 -3.85 2.64
CA VAL A 531 -16.61 -3.26 3.46
C VAL A 531 -16.92 -1.82 3.03
N VAL A 532 -18.21 -1.48 2.96
CA VAL A 532 -18.72 -0.11 2.77
C VAL A 532 -19.69 0.22 3.91
N ARG A 533 -19.58 1.43 4.47
CA ARG A 533 -20.38 1.91 5.61
C ARG A 533 -21.30 3.06 5.22
N GLU A 534 -22.41 3.22 5.93
CA GLU A 534 -23.28 4.39 5.85
C GLU A 534 -22.47 5.69 6.02
N SER A 535 -21.52 5.70 6.96
CA SER A 535 -20.60 6.82 7.20
C SER A 535 -19.70 7.19 6.02
N GLN A 536 -19.53 6.32 5.01
CA GLN A 536 -18.71 6.55 3.83
C GLN A 536 -19.50 7.01 2.59
N VAL A 537 -20.84 7.14 2.69
CA VAL A 537 -21.70 7.65 1.60
C VAL A 537 -22.75 8.68 2.06
N GLY A 538 -23.03 8.76 3.37
CA GLY A 538 -24.00 9.69 3.95
C GLY A 538 -25.42 9.12 3.99
N VAL A 539 -26.15 9.48 5.04
CA VAL A 539 -27.46 8.91 5.43
C VAL A 539 -28.47 8.95 4.28
N THR A 540 -28.53 10.06 3.53
CA THR A 540 -29.48 10.22 2.42
C THR A 540 -29.21 9.25 1.27
N ALA A 541 -27.94 9.04 0.91
CA ALA A 541 -27.58 8.14 -0.18
C ALA A 541 -27.69 6.67 0.23
N TRP A 542 -27.35 6.36 1.49
CA TRP A 542 -27.49 5.02 2.06
C TRP A 542 -28.94 4.56 2.14
N ASN A 543 -29.83 5.37 2.73
CA ASN A 543 -31.24 5.03 2.86
C ASN A 543 -31.91 4.79 1.50
N ALA A 544 -31.56 5.60 0.49
CA ALA A 544 -32.08 5.47 -0.88
C ALA A 544 -31.60 4.21 -1.63
N ALA A 545 -30.43 3.66 -1.25
CA ALA A 545 -29.78 2.53 -1.93
C ALA A 545 -29.83 1.20 -1.15
N VAL A 546 -30.24 1.21 0.13
CA VAL A 546 -30.17 0.04 1.03
C VAL A 546 -31.49 -0.28 1.74
N HIS A 547 -32.35 0.70 2.05
CA HIS A 547 -33.53 0.49 2.92
C HIS A 547 -34.78 0.08 2.12
N HIS A 548 -34.63 -0.96 1.29
CA HIS A 548 -35.70 -1.52 0.45
C HIS A 548 -35.37 -2.96 0.04
N GLY A 549 -36.34 -3.65 -0.56
CA GLY A 549 -36.12 -4.94 -1.21
C GLY A 549 -35.06 -4.88 -2.33
N PHE A 550 -34.42 -6.02 -2.58
CA PHE A 550 -33.51 -6.25 -3.71
C PHE A 550 -33.99 -7.46 -4.54
N PHE A 551 -33.62 -7.49 -5.81
CA PHE A 551 -33.56 -8.74 -6.59
C PHE A 551 -32.10 -9.12 -6.86
N LEU A 552 -31.84 -10.42 -6.97
CA LEU A 552 -30.51 -10.92 -7.35
C LEU A 552 -30.43 -11.09 -8.87
N ARG A 553 -29.24 -10.85 -9.43
CA ARG A 553 -28.93 -10.93 -10.87
C ARG A 553 -27.67 -11.77 -11.08
N PHE A 554 -27.70 -12.63 -12.10
CA PHE A 554 -26.52 -13.29 -12.67
C PHE A 554 -26.44 -12.98 -14.16
N ASP A 555 -25.24 -12.67 -14.64
CA ASP A 555 -25.00 -12.33 -16.03
C ASP A 555 -23.56 -12.59 -16.47
N LEU A 556 -23.38 -12.74 -17.77
CA LEU A 556 -22.07 -12.78 -18.40
C LEU A 556 -22.06 -11.85 -19.61
N ALA A 557 -21.82 -10.56 -19.35
CA ALA A 557 -21.69 -9.54 -20.39
C ALA A 557 -20.38 -9.72 -21.19
N VAL A 558 -20.34 -9.16 -22.40
CA VAL A 558 -19.16 -9.18 -23.27
C VAL A 558 -18.83 -7.78 -23.78
N GLY A 559 -17.64 -7.28 -23.45
CA GLY A 559 -17.17 -5.94 -23.78
C GLY A 559 -17.78 -4.86 -22.88
N GLY A 560 -17.91 -3.64 -23.41
CA GLY A 560 -18.40 -2.49 -22.65
C GLY A 560 -17.33 -1.76 -21.84
N SER A 561 -17.77 -0.74 -21.11
CA SER A 561 -16.90 0.27 -20.49
C SER A 561 -15.87 -0.30 -19.51
N LEU A 562 -16.27 -1.22 -18.62
CA LEU A 562 -15.40 -1.72 -17.55
C LEU A 562 -14.28 -2.65 -18.07
N PRO A 563 -14.56 -3.70 -18.89
CA PRO A 563 -13.50 -4.47 -19.55
C PRO A 563 -12.52 -3.60 -20.34
N ASN A 564 -13.04 -2.61 -21.08
CA ASN A 564 -12.21 -1.69 -21.87
C ASN A 564 -11.30 -0.81 -21.00
N ALA A 565 -11.82 -0.28 -19.89
CA ALA A 565 -11.05 0.56 -18.96
C ALA A 565 -9.93 -0.21 -18.24
N ILE A 566 -10.15 -1.50 -17.94
CA ILE A 566 -9.13 -2.36 -17.32
C ILE A 566 -8.11 -2.88 -18.36
N ALA A 567 -8.54 -3.12 -19.61
CA ALA A 567 -7.66 -3.51 -20.71
C ALA A 567 -6.80 -2.36 -21.26
N GLY A 568 -7.33 -1.14 -21.25
CA GLY A 568 -6.73 0.03 -21.91
C GLY A 568 -7.03 0.12 -23.43
N TYR A 569 -7.89 -0.77 -23.96
CA TYR A 569 -8.29 -0.83 -25.36
C TYR A 569 -9.68 -1.44 -25.52
N THR A 570 -10.27 -1.39 -26.72
CA THR A 570 -11.62 -1.91 -26.98
C THR A 570 -11.66 -3.43 -27.02
N THR A 571 -12.56 -4.02 -26.23
CA THR A 571 -12.86 -5.44 -26.13
C THR A 571 -14.35 -5.70 -26.42
N PRO A 572 -14.76 -6.92 -26.82
CA PRO A 572 -13.93 -8.08 -27.16
C PRO A 572 -13.12 -7.85 -28.44
N THR A 573 -12.02 -8.58 -28.58
CA THR A 573 -11.17 -8.60 -29.78
C THR A 573 -11.63 -9.71 -30.75
N PRO A 574 -11.16 -9.73 -32.01
CA PRO A 574 -11.31 -10.90 -32.89
C PRO A 574 -10.71 -12.19 -32.28
N GLU A 575 -9.73 -12.06 -31.39
CA GLU A 575 -9.01 -13.12 -30.70
C GLU A 575 -9.69 -13.59 -29.40
N THR A 576 -10.70 -12.86 -28.88
CA THR A 576 -11.49 -13.28 -27.71
C THR A 576 -12.11 -14.66 -27.94
N THR A 577 -11.85 -15.60 -27.03
CA THR A 577 -12.28 -17.00 -27.19
C THR A 577 -13.77 -17.17 -26.96
N SER A 578 -14.48 -17.79 -27.90
CA SER A 578 -15.91 -18.13 -27.77
C SER A 578 -16.16 -19.30 -26.80
N GLY A 579 -17.28 -19.31 -26.10
CA GLY A 579 -17.76 -20.48 -25.34
C GLY A 579 -17.50 -20.49 -23.83
N GLY A 580 -16.98 -19.41 -23.25
CA GLY A 580 -16.75 -19.32 -21.79
C GLY A 580 -18.05 -19.33 -20.99
N VAL A 581 -17.99 -19.93 -19.80
CA VAL A 581 -19.16 -20.22 -18.95
C VAL A 581 -18.98 -19.68 -17.53
N LEU A 582 -19.85 -18.76 -17.11
CA LEU A 582 -20.12 -18.50 -15.70
C LEU A 582 -21.02 -19.63 -15.19
N SER A 583 -20.54 -20.40 -14.22
CA SER A 583 -21.25 -21.57 -13.69
C SER A 583 -21.60 -21.35 -12.22
N VAL A 584 -22.88 -21.48 -11.87
CA VAL A 584 -23.41 -21.22 -10.53
C VAL A 584 -24.00 -22.51 -9.98
N ASP A 585 -23.45 -22.98 -8.86
CA ASP A 585 -23.82 -24.21 -8.16
C ASP A 585 -25.00 -23.99 -7.22
N SER A 586 -25.04 -22.86 -6.51
CA SER A 586 -26.19 -22.47 -5.71
C SER A 586 -26.25 -20.96 -5.45
N VAL A 587 -27.43 -20.46 -5.13
CA VAL A 587 -27.65 -19.11 -4.59
C VAL A 587 -28.57 -19.16 -3.39
N THR A 588 -28.29 -18.37 -2.36
CA THR A 588 -29.02 -18.38 -1.09
C THR A 588 -29.17 -16.97 -0.51
N VAL A 589 -30.38 -16.65 -0.07
CA VAL A 589 -30.68 -15.48 0.77
C VAL A 589 -31.00 -15.98 2.17
N ALA A 590 -30.33 -15.43 3.18
CA ALA A 590 -30.54 -15.76 4.58
C ALA A 590 -30.61 -14.51 5.46
N ARG A 591 -31.21 -14.62 6.65
CA ARG A 591 -31.26 -13.53 7.65
C ARG A 591 -30.85 -14.04 9.02
N ALA A 592 -30.14 -13.22 9.78
CA ALA A 592 -29.89 -13.42 11.21
C ALA A 592 -30.53 -12.26 12.00
N ALA A 593 -31.20 -12.58 13.11
CA ALA A 593 -31.83 -11.59 13.97
C ALA A 593 -30.83 -10.99 14.97
N GLY A 594 -30.97 -9.70 15.26
CA GLY A 594 -30.19 -9.00 16.27
C GLY A 594 -31.03 -7.94 16.99
N THR A 595 -30.37 -6.93 17.53
CA THR A 595 -31.01 -5.76 18.16
C THR A 595 -31.02 -4.60 17.18
N ALA A 596 -32.16 -3.89 17.05
CA ALA A 596 -32.23 -2.65 16.30
C ALA A 596 -31.57 -1.51 17.09
N PRO A 597 -30.52 -0.86 16.57
CA PRO A 597 -29.89 0.30 17.19
C PRO A 597 -30.67 1.59 16.87
N ALA A 598 -30.23 2.72 17.42
CA ALA A 598 -30.59 4.01 16.85
C ALA A 598 -29.93 4.18 15.47
N ALA A 599 -30.69 4.65 14.48
CA ALA A 599 -30.18 4.95 13.14
C ALA A 599 -29.25 6.18 13.15
N MET A 600 -28.37 6.30 12.15
CA MET A 600 -27.56 7.50 11.97
C MET A 600 -28.43 8.70 11.57
N THR A 601 -28.02 9.89 11.98
CA THR A 601 -28.65 11.16 11.59
C THR A 601 -27.60 12.20 11.26
N ASP A 602 -27.84 13.01 10.23
CA ASP A 602 -27.06 14.24 10.01
C ASP A 602 -27.23 15.20 11.21
N PRO A 603 -26.14 15.73 11.80
CA PRO A 603 -26.22 16.87 12.70
C PRO A 603 -26.82 18.08 11.98
N ALA A 604 -27.61 18.90 12.67
CA ALA A 604 -28.14 20.14 12.09
C ALA A 604 -26.99 21.12 11.76
N THR A 605 -27.02 21.75 10.58
CA THR A 605 -26.00 22.71 10.14
C THR A 605 -25.88 23.88 11.13
N PRO A 606 -24.72 24.09 11.77
CA PRO A 606 -24.54 25.17 12.73
C PRO A 606 -24.67 26.56 12.08
N ALA A 607 -25.49 27.44 12.67
CA ALA A 607 -25.85 28.72 12.08
C ALA A 607 -24.85 29.87 12.36
N GLY A 608 -24.85 30.87 11.48
CA GLY A 608 -24.06 32.10 11.60
C GLY A 608 -22.57 31.94 11.25
N PRO A 609 -21.80 33.06 11.21
CA PRO A 609 -20.36 33.02 10.98
C PRO A 609 -19.63 32.35 12.17
N SER A 610 -18.49 31.71 11.90
CA SER A 610 -17.50 31.53 12.96
C SER A 610 -16.99 32.91 13.42
N THR A 611 -16.33 32.99 14.58
CA THR A 611 -15.44 34.10 14.90
C THR A 611 -14.07 33.53 15.21
N VAL A 612 -13.12 33.75 14.30
CA VAL A 612 -11.78 33.18 14.35
C VAL A 612 -10.77 34.30 14.56
N ARG A 613 -9.82 34.10 15.49
CA ARG A 613 -8.80 35.09 15.83
C ARG A 613 -7.46 34.44 16.07
N VAL A 614 -6.41 35.01 15.48
CA VAL A 614 -5.06 34.91 16.02
C VAL A 614 -5.00 35.80 17.27
N THR A 615 -4.54 35.26 18.38
CA THR A 615 -4.50 35.93 19.69
C THR A 615 -3.15 35.70 20.35
N GLY A 616 -2.78 36.52 21.35
CA GLY A 616 -1.51 36.39 22.08
C GLY A 616 -0.42 37.36 21.59
N SER A 617 0.85 37.00 21.79
CA SER A 617 2.02 37.85 21.53
C SER A 617 3.27 37.04 21.19
N GLN A 618 4.41 37.69 20.99
CA GLN A 618 5.67 37.08 20.51
C GLN A 618 6.04 35.79 21.25
N GLY A 619 5.97 34.64 20.57
CA GLY A 619 6.30 33.32 21.14
C GLY A 619 5.19 32.67 21.97
N ASN A 620 4.03 33.30 22.08
CA ASN A 620 2.87 32.82 22.82
C ASN A 620 1.56 33.26 22.12
N TRP A 621 1.40 32.82 20.87
CA TRP A 621 0.18 32.98 20.08
C TRP A 621 -0.73 31.73 20.15
N GLN A 622 -2.01 31.96 19.90
CA GLN A 622 -3.07 30.95 19.90
C GLN A 622 -4.10 31.29 18.82
N LEU A 623 -4.46 30.32 17.98
CA LEU A 623 -5.68 30.41 17.16
C LEU A 623 -6.89 30.13 18.05
N THR A 624 -7.96 30.90 17.89
CA THR A 624 -9.25 30.66 18.56
C THR A 624 -10.37 30.56 17.56
N VAL A 625 -11.37 29.74 17.89
CA VAL A 625 -12.62 29.58 17.14
C VAL A 625 -13.77 29.76 18.12
N ASN A 626 -14.63 30.75 17.86
CA ASN A 626 -15.74 31.15 18.72
C ASN A 626 -15.30 31.42 20.18
N GLY A 627 -14.08 31.94 20.35
CA GLY A 627 -13.43 32.22 21.64
C GLY A 627 -12.73 31.03 22.30
N ALA A 628 -12.96 29.79 21.86
CA ALA A 628 -12.27 28.61 22.37
C ALA A 628 -10.88 28.44 21.73
N PRO A 629 -9.86 27.93 22.45
CA PRO A 629 -8.57 27.56 21.86
C PRO A 629 -8.74 26.53 20.76
N TYR A 630 -8.00 26.67 19.66
CA TYR A 630 -8.10 25.79 18.51
C TYR A 630 -6.71 25.42 17.97
N GLU A 631 -6.37 24.14 18.05
CA GLU A 631 -5.20 23.58 17.37
C GLU A 631 -5.62 23.00 16.02
N LEU A 632 -4.93 23.40 14.96
CA LEU A 632 -5.23 22.99 13.59
C LEU A 632 -4.64 21.60 13.31
N ARG A 633 -5.50 20.57 13.29
CA ARG A 633 -5.17 19.18 12.95
C ARG A 633 -5.93 18.82 11.69
N GLY A 634 -5.25 18.77 10.55
CA GLY A 634 -5.96 18.78 9.28
C GLY A 634 -5.28 18.11 8.11
N LEU A 635 -6.03 18.03 7.01
CA LEU A 635 -5.55 17.57 5.71
C LEU A 635 -5.94 18.53 4.60
N THR A 636 -5.17 18.56 3.51
CA THR A 636 -5.69 19.05 2.23
C THR A 636 -6.72 18.06 1.66
N TYR A 637 -7.79 18.59 1.08
CA TYR A 637 -8.96 17.82 0.65
C TYR A 637 -9.04 17.73 -0.88
N GLY A 638 -8.87 16.52 -1.42
CA GLY A 638 -8.92 16.20 -2.86
C GLY A 638 -10.28 15.81 -3.44
N PRO A 639 -11.20 15.12 -2.71
CA PRO A 639 -12.45 14.64 -3.30
C PRO A 639 -13.33 15.78 -3.86
N PRO A 640 -14.26 15.47 -4.80
CA PRO A 640 -15.22 16.45 -5.30
C PRO A 640 -15.98 17.15 -4.16
N GLN A 641 -16.08 18.47 -4.22
CA GLN A 641 -16.74 19.26 -3.16
C GLN A 641 -18.24 18.93 -3.04
N ALA A 642 -18.88 18.56 -4.16
CA ALA A 642 -20.26 18.06 -4.19
C ALA A 642 -20.47 16.76 -3.37
N ALA A 643 -19.42 15.95 -3.21
CA ALA A 643 -19.46 14.63 -2.60
C ALA A 643 -19.15 14.62 -1.08
N ALA A 644 -19.00 15.80 -0.47
CA ALA A 644 -18.48 16.00 0.90
C ALA A 644 -19.09 15.10 1.99
N ASP A 645 -20.39 14.81 1.91
CA ASP A 645 -21.12 14.03 2.91
C ASP A 645 -20.57 12.60 3.10
N GLY A 646 -20.02 12.01 2.04
CA GLY A 646 -19.37 10.70 2.05
C GLY A 646 -17.92 10.69 2.54
N TYR A 647 -17.37 11.83 2.96
CA TYR A 647 -15.96 11.95 3.39
C TYR A 647 -15.77 12.64 4.75
N MET A 648 -16.63 13.60 5.13
CA MET A 648 -16.44 14.37 6.38
C MET A 648 -16.46 13.51 7.64
N ARG A 649 -17.19 12.39 7.64
CA ARG A 649 -17.23 11.43 8.76
C ARG A 649 -15.93 10.64 8.91
N ASP A 650 -15.29 10.25 7.80
CA ASP A 650 -14.00 9.53 7.86
C ASP A 650 -12.87 10.44 8.34
N LEU A 651 -12.82 11.68 7.82
CA LEU A 651 -11.95 12.74 8.33
C LEU A 651 -12.18 12.98 9.83
N LYS A 652 -13.45 13.03 10.27
CA LYS A 652 -13.77 13.18 11.70
C LYS A 652 -13.26 12.00 12.54
N ASN A 653 -13.39 10.76 12.05
CA ASN A 653 -12.90 9.54 12.69
C ASN A 653 -11.36 9.42 12.69
N MET A 654 -10.69 10.08 11.73
CA MET A 654 -9.25 10.33 11.70
C MET A 654 -8.81 11.36 12.77
N GLY A 655 -9.73 12.10 13.37
CA GLY A 655 -9.43 13.18 14.32
C GLY A 655 -9.12 14.52 13.67
N VAL A 656 -9.31 14.66 12.35
CA VAL A 656 -9.23 15.93 11.64
C VAL A 656 -10.29 16.89 12.19
N ASN A 657 -9.87 18.13 12.47
CA ASN A 657 -10.78 19.25 12.71
C ASN A 657 -10.71 20.33 11.62
N THR A 658 -9.69 20.34 10.76
CA THR A 658 -9.59 21.30 9.66
C THR A 658 -9.31 20.63 8.33
N ILE A 659 -9.96 21.07 7.25
CA ILE A 659 -9.51 20.79 5.88
C ILE A 659 -9.01 22.06 5.18
N ARG A 660 -8.16 21.91 4.16
CA ARG A 660 -7.79 22.98 3.23
C ARG A 660 -8.21 22.62 1.81
N ILE A 661 -8.77 23.62 1.11
CA ILE A 661 -9.02 23.61 -0.33
C ILE A 661 -8.26 24.78 -0.96
N TRP A 662 -7.73 24.61 -2.17
CA TRP A 662 -6.97 25.67 -2.88
C TRP A 662 -7.85 26.68 -3.61
N GLY A 663 -9.11 26.34 -3.88
CA GLY A 663 -10.03 27.16 -4.67
C GLY A 663 -11.49 26.95 -4.30
N VAL A 664 -12.28 28.01 -4.47
CA VAL A 664 -13.73 28.01 -4.34
C VAL A 664 -14.38 27.49 -5.62
N ASP A 665 -15.09 26.38 -5.51
CA ASP A 665 -16.17 26.01 -6.44
C ASP A 665 -17.43 26.80 -6.03
N ASP A 666 -17.88 27.75 -6.85
CA ASP A 666 -19.00 28.63 -6.49
C ASP A 666 -20.35 27.89 -6.31
N ALA A 667 -20.51 26.68 -6.87
CA ALA A 667 -21.68 25.85 -6.67
C ALA A 667 -21.57 24.97 -5.42
N ASN A 668 -20.41 24.35 -5.19
CA ASN A 668 -20.25 23.27 -4.21
C ASN A 668 -19.52 23.66 -2.91
N THR A 669 -18.71 24.73 -2.88
CA THR A 669 -18.08 25.22 -1.64
C THR A 669 -19.11 25.53 -0.53
N PRO A 670 -20.30 26.10 -0.82
CA PRO A 670 -21.37 26.21 0.15
C PRO A 670 -21.71 24.89 0.86
N LEU A 671 -21.90 23.81 0.09
CA LEU A 671 -22.23 22.48 0.61
C LEU A 671 -21.07 21.88 1.39
N LEU A 672 -19.83 22.01 0.90
CA LEU A 672 -18.62 21.56 1.58
C LEU A 672 -18.48 22.20 2.97
N LEU A 673 -18.65 23.52 3.05
CA LEU A 673 -18.58 24.28 4.31
C LEU A 673 -19.67 23.84 5.29
N ASP A 674 -20.89 23.65 4.82
CA ASP A 674 -22.02 23.26 5.65
C ASP A 674 -21.89 21.79 6.13
N ARG A 675 -21.45 20.86 5.27
CA ARG A 675 -21.15 19.45 5.66
C ARG A 675 -19.94 19.33 6.60
N ALA A 676 -18.89 20.14 6.41
CA ALA A 676 -17.78 20.22 7.36
C ALA A 676 -18.26 20.71 8.74
N ALA A 677 -19.05 21.80 8.77
CA ALA A 677 -19.56 22.38 10.00
C ALA A 677 -20.44 21.41 10.81
N GLN A 678 -21.26 20.59 10.14
CA GLN A 678 -22.06 19.54 10.80
C GLN A 678 -21.19 18.53 11.57
N GLN A 679 -20.03 18.15 11.04
CA GLN A 679 -19.07 17.28 11.72
C GLN A 679 -18.14 18.03 12.67
N GLY A 680 -18.32 19.35 12.86
CA GLY A 680 -17.42 20.19 13.64
C GLY A 680 -16.01 20.26 13.05
N ILE A 681 -15.92 20.25 11.71
CA ILE A 681 -14.73 20.51 10.91
C ILE A 681 -14.81 21.95 10.37
N LYS A 682 -13.66 22.63 10.29
CA LYS A 682 -13.50 23.96 9.69
C LYS A 682 -12.68 23.89 8.40
N VAL A 683 -12.74 24.94 7.57
CA VAL A 683 -12.14 24.97 6.23
C VAL A 683 -11.21 26.19 6.08
N VAL A 684 -9.95 25.94 5.72
CA VAL A 684 -9.07 26.96 5.12
C VAL A 684 -9.50 27.10 3.66
N VAL A 685 -10.09 28.25 3.31
CA VAL A 685 -10.67 28.49 1.99
C VAL A 685 -9.65 29.24 1.12
N GLY A 686 -9.04 28.49 0.21
CA GLY A 686 -8.09 29.01 -0.77
C GLY A 686 -8.75 29.79 -1.90
N HIS A 687 -8.03 30.79 -2.37
CA HIS A 687 -8.33 31.57 -3.57
C HIS A 687 -7.12 31.50 -4.51
N TRP A 688 -7.25 30.75 -5.60
CA TRP A 688 -6.23 30.69 -6.66
C TRP A 688 -5.87 32.07 -7.20
N LEU A 689 -4.57 32.29 -7.38
CA LEU A 689 -4.00 33.44 -8.10
C LEU A 689 -3.06 32.91 -9.19
N ASN A 690 -3.13 33.49 -10.39
CA ASN A 690 -2.33 33.12 -11.54
C ASN A 690 -0.83 33.37 -11.26
N GLN A 691 -0.04 32.31 -11.33
CA GLN A 691 1.40 32.33 -11.02
C GLN A 691 2.22 33.15 -12.03
N GLY A 692 1.80 33.20 -13.31
CA GLY A 692 2.50 33.91 -14.37
C GLY A 692 2.06 35.35 -14.62
N ALA A 693 1.09 35.87 -13.85
CA ALA A 693 0.52 37.20 -14.08
C ALA A 693 1.54 38.34 -13.85
N ASP A 694 1.33 39.47 -14.54
CA ASP A 694 2.13 40.67 -14.32
C ASP A 694 1.56 41.48 -13.14
N TYR A 695 1.95 41.09 -11.93
CA TYR A 695 1.59 41.80 -10.71
C TYR A 695 2.13 43.23 -10.63
N VAL A 696 3.06 43.64 -11.50
CA VAL A 696 3.47 45.04 -11.63
C VAL A 696 2.43 45.80 -12.43
N ASN A 697 2.27 45.47 -13.71
CA ASN A 697 1.56 46.31 -14.69
C ASN A 697 0.09 45.93 -14.92
N ASP A 698 -0.33 44.68 -14.71
CA ASP A 698 -1.70 44.24 -14.99
C ASP A 698 -2.67 44.65 -13.86
N THR A 699 -3.11 45.91 -13.94
CA THR A 699 -4.12 46.48 -13.05
C THR A 699 -5.52 45.91 -13.30
N ALA A 700 -5.80 45.36 -14.48
CA ALA A 700 -7.10 44.77 -14.80
C ALA A 700 -7.26 43.41 -14.10
N TYR A 701 -6.28 42.51 -14.23
CA TYR A 701 -6.24 41.24 -13.52
C TYR A 701 -6.31 41.43 -12.00
N LYS A 702 -5.50 42.35 -11.44
CA LYS A 702 -5.51 42.69 -10.00
C LYS A 702 -6.83 43.29 -9.52
N THR A 703 -7.53 44.06 -10.35
CA THR A 703 -8.85 44.60 -9.98
C THR A 703 -9.91 43.51 -10.03
N ASN A 704 -9.93 42.71 -11.10
CA ASN A 704 -10.94 41.68 -11.31
C ASN A 704 -10.87 40.57 -10.25
N THR A 705 -9.67 40.00 -10.02
CA THR A 705 -9.52 38.92 -9.04
C THR A 705 -9.75 39.38 -7.60
N LYS A 706 -9.36 40.61 -7.22
CA LYS A 706 -9.70 41.17 -5.90
C LYS A 706 -11.21 41.30 -5.70
N ASN A 707 -11.93 41.76 -6.73
CA ASN A 707 -13.39 41.87 -6.68
C ASN A 707 -14.07 40.49 -6.62
N GLU A 708 -13.57 39.50 -7.36
CA GLU A 708 -14.04 38.11 -7.36
C GLU A 708 -13.85 37.43 -5.99
N ILE A 709 -12.66 37.60 -5.39
CA ILE A 709 -12.35 37.11 -4.04
C ILE A 709 -13.28 37.75 -3.01
N VAL A 710 -13.45 39.08 -3.04
CA VAL A 710 -14.35 39.80 -2.12
C VAL A 710 -15.82 39.38 -2.32
N ALA A 711 -16.26 39.08 -3.55
CA ALA A 711 -17.59 38.55 -3.80
C ALA A 711 -17.80 37.16 -3.16
N ARG A 712 -16.84 36.25 -3.35
CA ARG A 712 -16.85 34.91 -2.73
C ARG A 712 -16.82 34.98 -1.20
N VAL A 713 -15.95 35.80 -0.62
CA VAL A 713 -15.91 36.05 0.83
C VAL A 713 -17.28 36.52 1.34
N ASN A 714 -17.91 37.48 0.66
CA ASN A 714 -19.24 37.96 1.06
C ASN A 714 -20.33 36.88 0.98
N ALA A 715 -20.25 35.95 0.02
CA ALA A 715 -21.19 34.83 -0.13
C ALA A 715 -20.97 33.69 0.89
N LEU A 716 -19.76 33.55 1.42
CA LEU A 716 -19.33 32.39 2.21
C LEU A 716 -19.11 32.67 3.71
N LYS A 717 -18.67 33.88 4.10
CA LYS A 717 -18.29 34.26 5.48
C LYS A 717 -19.30 33.95 6.59
N ASN A 718 -20.58 33.86 6.26
CA ASN A 718 -21.67 33.63 7.21
C ASN A 718 -21.91 32.14 7.53
N ARG A 719 -21.05 31.22 7.07
CA ARG A 719 -21.11 29.78 7.40
C ARG A 719 -20.15 29.42 8.53
N GLN A 720 -20.61 28.56 9.44
CA GLN A 720 -19.74 27.93 10.45
C GLN A 720 -18.67 27.00 9.84
N GLY A 721 -18.64 26.75 8.53
CA GLY A 721 -17.55 26.01 7.90
C GLY A 721 -16.23 26.78 7.85
N VAL A 722 -16.26 28.12 7.77
CA VAL A 722 -15.05 28.93 7.49
C VAL A 722 -14.10 28.97 8.69
N LEU A 723 -12.80 28.73 8.45
CA LEU A 723 -11.71 28.98 9.39
C LEU A 723 -11.00 30.31 9.10
N MET A 724 -10.49 30.44 7.87
CA MET A 724 -9.65 31.55 7.39
C MET A 724 -9.59 31.55 5.86
N TRP A 725 -9.16 32.66 5.29
CA TRP A 725 -8.97 32.86 3.86
C TRP A 725 -7.50 32.73 3.48
N ASP A 726 -7.18 31.96 2.44
CA ASP A 726 -5.81 31.71 1.96
C ASP A 726 -5.66 32.27 0.54
N VAL A 727 -4.84 33.31 0.38
CA VAL A 727 -4.78 34.13 -0.84
C VAL A 727 -3.56 33.74 -1.69
N GLY A 728 -3.78 32.95 -2.74
CA GLY A 728 -2.74 32.42 -3.61
C GLY A 728 -2.01 31.19 -3.04
N ASN A 729 -1.32 30.48 -3.93
CA ASN A 729 -0.53 29.29 -3.61
C ASN A 729 0.72 29.23 -4.50
N GLU A 730 1.90 29.32 -3.89
CA GLU A 730 3.22 29.09 -4.52
C GLU A 730 3.59 30.06 -5.65
N VAL A 731 2.97 31.24 -5.67
CA VAL A 731 3.17 32.28 -6.69
C VAL A 731 4.55 32.93 -6.60
N ILE A 732 5.18 33.02 -5.42
CA ILE A 732 6.55 33.53 -5.28
C ILE A 732 7.58 32.49 -5.70
N LEU A 733 7.33 31.20 -5.42
CA LEU A 733 8.15 30.09 -5.91
C LEU A 733 8.14 30.04 -7.44
N THR A 734 7.00 29.83 -8.10
CA THR A 734 7.01 29.47 -9.53
C THR A 734 7.26 30.65 -10.48
N MET A 735 7.38 31.88 -9.95
CA MET A 735 7.54 33.09 -10.74
C MET A 735 8.79 33.12 -11.65
N GLN A 736 9.87 32.38 -11.32
CA GLN A 736 11.02 32.29 -12.23
C GLN A 736 10.81 31.33 -13.41
N ASP A 737 9.84 30.41 -13.32
CA ASP A 737 9.64 29.34 -14.28
C ASP A 737 8.97 29.83 -15.58
N HIS A 738 8.43 31.05 -15.55
CA HIS A 738 7.82 31.75 -16.69
C HIS A 738 8.82 32.42 -17.65
N GLY A 739 10.12 32.09 -17.56
CA GLY A 739 11.14 32.52 -18.52
C GLY A 739 11.51 34.02 -18.48
N LEU A 740 11.15 34.71 -17.39
CA LEU A 740 11.33 36.15 -17.22
C LEU A 740 12.78 36.51 -16.81
N PRO A 741 13.29 37.71 -17.15
CA PRO A 741 14.55 38.20 -16.62
C PRO A 741 14.53 38.28 -15.09
N ALA A 742 15.62 37.90 -14.42
CA ALA A 742 15.66 37.80 -12.95
C ALA A 742 15.28 39.10 -12.21
N ALA A 743 15.57 40.28 -12.79
CA ALA A 743 15.15 41.56 -12.24
C ALA A 743 13.63 41.82 -12.37
N GLU A 744 12.99 41.25 -13.38
CA GLU A 744 11.53 41.31 -13.56
C GLU A 744 10.83 40.32 -12.62
N VAL A 745 11.36 39.09 -12.47
CA VAL A 745 10.89 38.11 -11.47
C VAL A 745 10.86 38.75 -10.09
N GLU A 746 11.96 39.41 -9.68
CA GLU A 746 12.05 40.04 -8.37
C GLU A 746 11.09 41.23 -8.21
N ALA A 747 10.93 42.06 -9.25
CA ALA A 747 9.95 43.14 -9.25
C ALA A 747 8.51 42.62 -9.13
N ARG A 748 8.17 41.53 -9.84
CA ARG A 748 6.86 40.88 -9.79
C ARG A 748 6.61 40.20 -8.44
N ARG A 749 7.60 39.57 -7.79
CA ARG A 749 7.46 38.99 -6.42
C ARG A 749 7.12 40.05 -5.39
N VAL A 750 7.83 41.18 -5.41
CA VAL A 750 7.55 42.32 -4.53
C VAL A 750 6.16 42.90 -4.82
N ALA A 751 5.76 42.99 -6.08
CA ALA A 751 4.43 43.48 -6.45
C ALA A 751 3.30 42.50 -6.08
N TYR A 752 3.52 41.19 -6.20
CA TYR A 752 2.60 40.15 -5.73
C TYR A 752 2.38 40.24 -4.22
N ALA A 753 3.45 40.34 -3.42
CA ALA A 753 3.33 40.44 -1.97
C ALA A 753 2.58 41.71 -1.51
N ARG A 754 2.69 42.83 -2.27
CA ARG A 754 1.86 44.03 -2.05
C ARG A 754 0.39 43.81 -2.44
N TYR A 755 0.15 43.12 -3.55
CA TYR A 755 -1.19 42.80 -4.01
C TYR A 755 -1.92 41.85 -3.04
N VAL A 756 -1.24 40.84 -2.50
CA VAL A 756 -1.72 40.00 -1.38
C VAL A 756 -2.18 40.86 -0.20
N ASN A 757 -1.45 41.94 0.12
CA ASN A 757 -1.86 42.87 1.17
C ASN A 757 -3.12 43.68 0.81
N GLU A 758 -3.23 44.17 -0.42
CA GLU A 758 -4.46 44.83 -0.90
C GLU A 758 -5.68 43.92 -0.83
N VAL A 759 -5.50 42.62 -1.13
CA VAL A 759 -6.56 41.62 -1.01
C VAL A 759 -6.88 41.35 0.45
N ALA A 760 -5.88 41.17 1.33
CA ALA A 760 -6.10 40.96 2.76
C ALA A 760 -6.89 42.10 3.42
N GLN A 761 -6.52 43.36 3.15
CA GLN A 761 -7.26 44.54 3.60
C GLN A 761 -8.72 44.54 3.10
N ALA A 762 -8.95 44.16 1.84
CA ALA A 762 -10.28 44.08 1.26
C ALA A 762 -11.12 42.93 1.84
N ILE A 763 -10.49 41.79 2.16
CA ILE A 763 -11.13 40.68 2.87
C ILE A 763 -11.50 41.09 4.29
N HIS A 764 -10.60 41.67 5.09
CA HIS A 764 -10.90 42.15 6.44
C HIS A 764 -12.05 43.18 6.47
N ALA A 765 -12.12 44.06 5.47
CA ALA A 765 -13.22 45.03 5.33
C ALA A 765 -14.56 44.37 4.98
N ALA A 766 -14.55 43.26 4.24
CA ALA A 766 -15.75 42.48 3.91
C ALA A 766 -16.15 41.52 5.04
N ASP A 767 -15.19 40.90 5.70
CA ASP A 767 -15.33 39.85 6.70
C ASP A 767 -14.35 40.08 7.87
N PRO A 768 -14.76 40.83 8.91
CA PRO A 768 -13.94 41.02 10.10
C PRO A 768 -13.91 39.77 10.99
N ASN A 769 -14.52 38.64 10.63
CA ASN A 769 -14.66 37.47 11.51
C ASN A 769 -13.61 36.38 11.29
N HIS A 770 -12.84 36.39 10.20
CA HIS A 770 -11.89 35.33 9.88
C HIS A 770 -10.48 35.89 9.51
N PRO A 771 -9.39 35.22 9.91
CA PRO A 771 -8.04 35.57 9.49
C PRO A 771 -7.80 35.47 7.99
N VAL A 772 -6.75 36.15 7.51
CA VAL A 772 -6.22 36.03 6.15
C VAL A 772 -4.74 35.58 6.18
N THR A 773 -4.39 34.66 5.30
CA THR A 773 -3.00 34.22 5.04
C THR A 773 -2.74 34.12 3.53
N SER A 774 -1.52 33.72 3.15
CA SER A 774 -1.09 33.51 1.76
C SER A 774 -0.02 32.42 1.72
N THR A 775 -0.28 31.37 0.95
CA THR A 775 0.55 30.15 0.92
C THR A 775 1.65 30.23 -0.13
N ASP A 776 2.84 29.77 0.24
CA ASP A 776 3.95 29.56 -0.69
C ASP A 776 4.85 28.40 -0.26
N ALA A 777 5.77 27.99 -1.13
CA ALA A 777 6.64 26.84 -0.90
C ALA A 777 7.87 27.22 -0.07
N TYR A 778 8.16 26.41 0.95
CA TYR A 778 9.18 26.67 1.95
C TYR A 778 9.00 28.07 2.61
N THR A 779 10.03 28.55 3.29
CA THR A 779 10.02 29.83 4.00
C THR A 779 10.42 31.03 3.12
N GLY A 780 10.68 30.80 1.83
CA GLY A 780 11.26 31.78 0.89
C GLY A 780 10.36 32.99 0.59
N ALA A 781 9.04 32.85 0.72
CA ALA A 781 8.09 33.95 0.57
C ALA A 781 8.01 34.89 1.78
N TRP A 782 8.35 34.39 2.98
CA TRP A 782 8.17 35.12 4.22
C TRP A 782 8.90 36.48 4.32
N PRO A 783 10.13 36.67 3.77
CA PRO A 783 10.76 37.99 3.71
C PRO A 783 9.92 39.02 2.93
N TYR A 784 9.33 38.62 1.81
CA TYR A 784 8.47 39.47 0.99
C TYR A 784 7.21 39.87 1.77
N TYR A 785 6.55 38.90 2.42
CA TYR A 785 5.37 39.15 3.24
C TYR A 785 5.69 40.01 4.48
N LYS A 786 6.84 39.82 5.12
CA LYS A 786 7.28 40.64 6.27
C LYS A 786 7.44 42.12 5.91
N GLN A 787 7.89 42.42 4.69
CA GLN A 787 8.11 43.79 4.22
C GLN A 787 6.88 44.40 3.53
N ASN A 788 6.10 43.60 2.79
CA ASN A 788 5.08 44.10 1.85
C ASN A 788 3.65 43.63 2.18
N ALA A 789 3.48 42.64 3.08
CA ALA A 789 2.19 42.12 3.53
C ALA A 789 1.96 42.24 5.06
N PRO A 790 2.02 43.48 5.62
CA PRO A 790 1.81 43.71 7.05
C PRO A 790 0.42 43.29 7.56
N ASP A 791 -0.61 43.21 6.71
CA ASP A 791 -2.00 42.94 7.13
C ASP A 791 -2.41 41.45 7.10
N LEU A 792 -1.53 40.51 6.71
CA LEU A 792 -1.79 39.06 6.93
C LEU A 792 -1.83 38.73 8.42
N ASP A 793 -2.79 37.96 8.92
CA ASP A 793 -2.88 37.60 10.34
C ASP A 793 -1.78 36.62 10.78
N LEU A 794 -1.40 35.72 9.87
CA LEU A 794 -0.40 34.66 10.08
C LEU A 794 0.31 34.31 8.78
N LEU A 795 1.47 33.66 8.87
CA LEU A 795 2.20 33.15 7.71
C LEU A 795 1.78 31.70 7.40
N ALA A 796 1.67 31.34 6.12
CA ALA A 796 1.50 29.97 5.67
C ALA A 796 2.77 29.47 4.96
N VAL A 797 2.89 28.16 4.81
CA VAL A 797 4.03 27.48 4.16
C VAL A 797 3.63 26.08 3.74
N ASN A 798 4.02 25.68 2.54
CA ASN A 798 4.07 24.29 2.10
C ASN A 798 5.49 23.74 2.35
N SER A 799 5.66 22.69 3.15
CA SER A 799 6.99 22.10 3.41
C SER A 799 6.92 20.62 3.79
N TYR A 800 7.70 19.83 3.07
CA TYR A 800 7.63 18.36 3.07
C TYR A 800 8.83 17.76 3.83
N GLY A 801 9.80 17.15 3.16
CA GLY A 801 11.01 16.62 3.79
C GLY A 801 11.83 17.69 4.53
N ALA A 802 11.80 18.94 4.06
CA ALA A 802 12.46 20.09 4.68
C ALA A 802 11.77 20.67 5.94
N ILE A 803 10.63 20.12 6.39
CA ILE A 803 9.76 20.68 7.45
C ILE A 803 10.49 21.08 8.75
N GLY A 804 11.54 20.35 9.14
CA GLY A 804 12.34 20.65 10.33
C GLY A 804 13.01 22.03 10.32
N ASN A 805 13.24 22.61 9.14
CA ASN A 805 13.90 23.92 8.98
C ASN A 805 12.97 25.09 9.31
N VAL A 806 11.65 24.94 9.07
CA VAL A 806 10.65 26.03 9.14
C VAL A 806 10.68 26.78 10.48
N LYS A 807 10.87 26.05 11.59
CA LYS A 807 11.06 26.64 12.93
C LYS A 807 12.30 27.52 13.02
N GLN A 808 13.43 27.06 12.49
CA GLN A 808 14.70 27.77 12.60
C GLN A 808 14.76 28.96 11.65
N ASP A 809 14.18 28.84 10.46
CA ASP A 809 13.97 29.95 9.53
C ASP A 809 13.10 31.05 10.14
N TRP A 810 12.04 30.67 10.87
CA TRP A 810 11.20 31.62 11.59
C TRP A 810 11.99 32.44 12.62
N ILE A 811 12.86 31.75 13.38
CA ILE A 811 13.74 32.38 14.38
C ILE A 811 14.78 33.27 13.69
N ASN A 812 15.46 32.76 12.66
CA ASN A 812 16.53 33.45 11.94
C ASN A 812 16.04 34.71 11.21
N GLY A 813 14.88 34.62 10.54
CA GLY A 813 14.25 35.76 9.88
C GLY A 813 13.60 36.76 10.84
N GLY A 814 13.51 36.43 12.14
CA GLY A 814 13.02 37.31 13.19
C GLY A 814 11.59 37.80 12.93
N TYR A 815 10.68 36.89 12.59
CA TYR A 815 9.28 37.23 12.29
C TYR A 815 8.48 37.48 13.57
N THR A 816 7.38 38.22 13.43
CA THR A 816 6.52 38.68 14.54
C THR A 816 5.05 38.31 14.33
N LYS A 817 4.82 37.22 13.58
CA LYS A 817 3.53 36.59 13.33
C LYS A 817 3.68 35.08 13.53
N PRO A 818 2.67 34.37 14.04
CA PRO A 818 2.66 32.92 14.05
C PRO A 818 2.50 32.35 12.64
N TYR A 819 2.61 31.03 12.49
CA TYR A 819 2.42 30.35 11.21
C TYR A 819 1.59 29.06 11.33
N ILE A 820 1.13 28.58 10.17
CA ILE A 820 0.58 27.23 9.96
C ILE A 820 1.36 26.53 8.85
N LEU A 821 1.36 25.20 8.87
CA LEU A 821 1.71 24.39 7.70
C LEU A 821 0.44 24.21 6.85
N THR A 822 0.49 24.55 5.57
CA THR A 822 -0.65 24.41 4.65
C THR A 822 -0.58 23.15 3.80
N GLU A 823 0.63 22.62 3.57
CA GLU A 823 0.91 21.30 3.02
C GLU A 823 2.19 20.74 3.64
N GLY A 824 2.24 19.43 3.87
CA GLY A 824 3.44 18.75 4.38
C GLY A 824 3.25 17.25 4.57
N GLY A 825 4.29 16.57 5.04
CA GLY A 825 4.31 15.12 5.19
C GLY A 825 5.68 14.51 4.82
N PRO A 826 5.73 13.31 4.20
CA PRO A 826 6.98 12.74 3.70
C PRO A 826 7.55 13.54 2.52
N ALA A 827 8.84 13.32 2.22
CA ALA A 827 9.58 14.04 1.19
C ALA A 827 8.95 13.92 -0.21
N GLY A 828 8.85 15.05 -0.92
CA GLY A 828 8.37 15.14 -2.30
C GLY A 828 9.40 14.64 -3.32
N GLU A 829 8.99 14.48 -4.58
CA GLU A 829 9.87 13.94 -5.63
C GLU A 829 11.08 14.82 -5.97
N TRP A 830 11.01 16.10 -5.63
CA TRP A 830 12.08 17.08 -5.76
C TRP A 830 13.06 17.12 -4.57
N GLU A 831 12.78 16.39 -3.49
CA GLU A 831 13.64 16.32 -2.28
C GLU A 831 14.44 15.00 -2.17
N VAL A 832 14.16 14.01 -3.01
CA VAL A 832 14.76 12.67 -2.95
C VAL A 832 15.83 12.45 -4.02
N PRO A 833 16.84 11.59 -3.78
CA PRO A 833 17.80 11.22 -4.81
C PRO A 833 17.15 10.38 -5.92
N ASN A 834 17.71 10.42 -7.13
CA ASN A 834 17.33 9.52 -8.20
C ASN A 834 17.81 8.08 -7.93
N ASP A 835 17.03 7.11 -8.40
CA ASP A 835 17.32 5.68 -8.29
C ASP A 835 18.24 5.15 -9.40
N VAL A 836 18.40 3.82 -9.45
CA VAL A 836 19.25 3.12 -10.43
C VAL A 836 18.85 3.35 -11.91
N ASN A 837 17.61 3.78 -12.16
CA ASN A 837 17.13 4.11 -13.50
C ASN A 837 17.18 5.62 -13.80
N GLY A 838 17.56 6.46 -12.83
CA GLY A 838 17.69 7.90 -13.00
C GLY A 838 16.41 8.69 -12.71
N VAL A 839 15.45 8.12 -11.97
CA VAL A 839 14.18 8.79 -11.62
C VAL A 839 14.00 8.90 -10.10
N PRO A 840 13.22 9.87 -9.58
CA PRO A 840 13.10 10.10 -8.14
C PRO A 840 12.72 8.86 -7.30
N THR A 841 13.55 8.57 -6.29
CA THR A 841 13.37 7.43 -5.38
C THR A 841 12.21 7.69 -4.42
N GLU A 842 11.02 7.25 -4.81
CA GLU A 842 9.82 7.37 -3.97
C GLU A 842 9.99 6.56 -2.66
N PRO A 843 9.83 7.19 -1.48
CA PRO A 843 9.96 6.51 -0.19
C PRO A 843 8.98 5.34 -0.07
N SER A 844 9.37 4.29 0.66
CA SER A 844 8.48 3.15 0.92
C SER A 844 7.26 3.56 1.74
N ASP A 845 6.18 2.77 1.71
CA ASP A 845 4.97 3.14 2.46
C ASP A 845 5.22 3.22 3.99
N LEU A 846 6.18 2.42 4.48
CA LEU A 846 6.69 2.47 5.86
C LEU A 846 7.46 3.77 6.15
N GLN A 847 8.22 4.29 5.18
CA GLN A 847 8.90 5.58 5.28
C GLN A 847 7.92 6.74 5.18
N LYS A 848 6.88 6.65 4.34
CA LYS A 848 5.78 7.63 4.25
C LYS A 848 5.05 7.75 5.58
N ARG A 849 4.71 6.62 6.22
CA ARG A 849 4.15 6.54 7.59
C ARG A 849 5.00 7.31 8.62
N ALA A 850 6.32 7.12 8.58
CA ALA A 850 7.26 7.83 9.45
C ALA A 850 7.34 9.34 9.11
N GLY A 851 7.30 9.71 7.83
CA GLY A 851 7.35 11.09 7.37
C GLY A 851 6.18 11.95 7.87
N TYR A 852 4.94 11.45 7.80
CA TYR A 852 3.78 12.13 8.40
C TYR A 852 3.92 12.33 9.91
N THR A 853 4.43 11.32 10.60
CA THR A 853 4.69 11.39 12.05
C THR A 853 5.77 12.44 12.36
N ALA A 854 6.80 12.55 11.52
CA ALA A 854 7.87 13.54 11.66
C ALA A 854 7.40 14.97 11.35
N SER A 855 6.58 15.17 10.31
CA SER A 855 5.99 16.45 9.93
C SER A 855 5.17 17.05 11.07
N TRP A 856 4.22 16.28 11.60
CA TRP A 856 3.43 16.71 12.75
C TRP A 856 4.29 17.04 13.97
N ASN A 857 5.27 16.18 14.29
CA ASN A 857 6.18 16.42 15.42
C ASN A 857 7.04 17.69 15.24
N ALA A 858 7.47 18.01 14.01
CA ALA A 858 8.20 19.25 13.72
C ALA A 858 7.34 20.51 13.95
N ILE A 859 6.05 20.45 13.60
CA ILE A 859 5.08 21.51 13.89
C ILE A 859 4.80 21.61 15.40
N LYS A 860 4.58 20.49 16.09
CA LYS A 860 4.44 20.46 17.57
C LYS A 860 5.68 20.94 18.32
N ALA A 861 6.86 20.91 17.69
CA ALA A 861 8.11 21.41 18.28
C ALA A 861 8.22 22.95 18.34
N HIS A 862 7.24 23.72 17.84
CA HIS A 862 7.20 25.18 17.93
C HIS A 862 5.92 25.71 18.62
N PRO A 863 5.64 25.29 19.87
CA PRO A 863 4.43 25.68 20.58
C PRO A 863 4.36 27.19 20.78
N GLY A 864 3.16 27.76 20.69
CA GLY A 864 2.95 29.21 20.78
C GLY A 864 3.40 30.00 19.56
N VAL A 865 3.82 29.35 18.46
CA VAL A 865 4.19 30.00 17.19
C VAL A 865 3.63 29.25 15.98
N ALA A 866 3.80 27.94 15.92
CA ALA A 866 3.08 27.09 14.98
C ALA A 866 1.69 26.78 15.54
N LEU A 867 0.63 27.10 14.80
CA LEU A 867 -0.77 26.94 15.24
C LEU A 867 -1.40 25.62 14.76
N GLY A 868 -0.65 24.84 13.99
CA GLY A 868 -1.01 23.51 13.50
C GLY A 868 -0.70 23.32 12.00
N ALA A 869 -1.29 22.28 11.40
CA ALA A 869 -0.99 21.82 10.05
C ALA A 869 -2.22 21.28 9.29
N THR A 870 -2.29 21.55 7.99
CA THR A 870 -2.91 20.62 7.02
C THR A 870 -1.83 19.81 6.32
N GLU A 871 -1.73 18.53 6.64
CA GLU A 871 -0.81 17.61 5.96
C GLU A 871 -1.39 17.25 4.57
N PHE A 872 -0.53 16.83 3.64
CA PHE A 872 -0.90 16.52 2.26
C PHE A 872 -0.72 15.01 2.00
N HIS A 873 -1.73 14.24 1.61
CA HIS A 873 -3.05 14.60 1.08
C HIS A 873 -4.16 13.59 1.46
N TYR A 874 -5.40 14.07 1.64
CA TYR A 874 -6.61 13.23 1.54
C TYR A 874 -7.09 13.24 0.08
N GLY A 875 -6.45 12.44 -0.76
CA GLY A 875 -6.76 12.34 -2.19
C GLY A 875 -7.70 11.19 -2.52
N LEU A 876 -8.36 11.24 -3.68
CA LEU A 876 -8.94 10.05 -4.34
C LEU A 876 -8.00 9.45 -5.39
N GLU A 877 -6.96 10.17 -5.76
CA GLU A 877 -6.31 10.05 -7.05
C GLU A 877 -5.24 8.95 -7.03
N ASN A 878 -5.01 8.38 -8.21
CA ASN A 878 -3.79 7.65 -8.54
C ASN A 878 -2.92 8.55 -9.45
N ASP A 879 -2.65 9.77 -8.96
CA ASP A 879 -2.07 10.90 -9.71
C ASP A 879 -0.78 11.41 -9.01
N PHE A 880 -0.21 12.54 -9.46
CA PHE A 880 1.17 12.99 -9.20
C PHE A 880 2.25 11.96 -9.58
N GLY A 881 1.92 10.96 -10.39
CA GLY A 881 2.81 9.86 -10.76
C GLY A 881 2.65 8.60 -9.91
N GLY A 882 1.45 8.36 -9.37
CA GLY A 882 1.13 7.16 -8.60
C GLY A 882 0.34 7.50 -7.35
N VAL A 883 0.95 7.28 -6.18
CA VAL A 883 0.32 7.54 -4.86
C VAL A 883 1.35 8.15 -3.89
N TRP A 884 2.17 9.08 -4.38
CA TRP A 884 3.36 9.53 -3.65
C TRP A 884 3.04 10.09 -2.27
N LEU A 885 2.10 11.04 -2.18
CA LEU A 885 1.75 11.77 -0.95
C LEU A 885 0.29 11.50 -0.51
N ASN A 886 -0.33 10.43 -0.99
CA ASN A 886 -1.74 10.16 -0.74
C ASN A 886 -1.94 9.30 0.52
N THR A 887 -2.55 9.87 1.58
CA THR A 887 -2.94 9.15 2.81
C THR A 887 -4.21 8.30 2.62
N PHE A 888 -5.03 8.71 1.65
CA PHE A 888 -6.22 8.05 1.13
C PHE A 888 -6.07 8.01 -0.40
N THR A 889 -6.58 6.99 -1.08
CA THR A 889 -6.61 6.90 -2.56
C THR A 889 -7.65 5.86 -2.99
N GLY A 890 -8.39 6.10 -4.07
CA GLY A 890 -9.36 5.15 -4.64
C GLY A 890 -10.55 4.73 -3.76
N GLY A 891 -10.66 5.26 -2.53
CA GLY A 891 -11.59 4.78 -1.50
C GLY A 891 -10.93 4.04 -0.33
N TRP A 892 -9.60 3.86 -0.37
CA TRP A 892 -8.81 3.04 0.55
C TRP A 892 -7.88 3.90 1.42
N ARG A 893 -7.80 3.58 2.71
CA ARG A 893 -6.88 4.24 3.67
C ARG A 893 -5.48 3.64 3.56
N ARG A 894 -4.44 4.44 3.73
CA ARG A 894 -3.03 4.00 3.71
C ARG A 894 -2.34 4.24 5.05
N LEU A 895 -1.15 3.67 5.24
CA LEU A 895 -0.39 3.79 6.49
C LEU A 895 -0.21 5.24 6.99
N GLY A 896 -0.16 6.23 6.09
CA GLY A 896 -0.16 7.66 6.44
C GLY A 896 -1.43 8.14 7.16
N TYR A 897 -2.61 7.64 6.77
CA TYR A 897 -3.88 7.93 7.47
C TYR A 897 -3.81 7.48 8.93
N HIS A 898 -3.35 6.25 9.17
CA HIS A 898 -3.33 5.66 10.51
C HIS A 898 -2.26 6.32 11.41
N ALA A 899 -1.13 6.76 10.85
CA ALA A 899 -0.15 7.58 11.56
C ALA A 899 -0.71 8.93 11.99
N LEU A 900 -1.36 9.66 11.08
CA LEU A 900 -1.96 10.96 11.41
C LEU A 900 -3.15 10.82 12.36
N ARG A 901 -3.95 9.75 12.26
CA ARG A 901 -4.98 9.45 13.27
C ARG A 901 -4.38 9.23 14.65
N GLN A 902 -3.31 8.45 14.77
CA GLN A 902 -2.57 8.24 16.02
C GLN A 902 -2.01 9.58 16.55
N ALA A 903 -1.52 10.45 15.67
CA ALA A 903 -0.98 11.76 16.02
C ALA A 903 -2.05 12.78 16.47
N TYR A 904 -3.24 12.77 15.85
CA TYR A 904 -4.32 13.73 16.13
C TYR A 904 -5.26 13.32 17.27
N THR A 905 -5.41 12.01 17.51
CA THR A 905 -6.33 11.47 18.53
C THR A 905 -5.63 10.84 19.74
N GLY A 906 -4.34 10.51 19.62
CA GLY A 906 -3.63 9.67 20.58
C GLY A 906 -4.02 8.18 20.54
N GLN A 907 -4.93 7.76 19.65
CA GLN A 907 -5.47 6.41 19.58
C GLN A 907 -4.98 5.65 18.34
N ALA A 908 -4.55 4.40 18.56
CA ALA A 908 -4.26 3.47 17.48
C ALA A 908 -5.53 3.12 16.71
N SER A 909 -5.38 2.72 15.44
CA SER A 909 -6.49 2.15 14.67
C SER A 909 -6.66 0.68 15.06
N ALA A 910 -7.89 0.20 15.19
CA ALA A 910 -8.15 -1.20 15.51
C ALA A 910 -7.73 -2.17 14.40
N ASN A 911 -7.66 -1.66 13.17
CA ASN A 911 -7.20 -2.34 11.97
C ASN A 911 -6.32 -1.39 11.15
N THR A 912 -5.29 -1.91 10.48
CA THR A 912 -4.29 -1.15 9.72
C THR A 912 -3.79 -1.92 8.50
N PRO A 913 -3.50 -1.26 7.36
CA PRO A 913 -3.21 -1.92 6.10
C PRO A 913 -1.95 -2.82 6.11
N PRO A 914 -1.86 -3.77 5.16
CA PRO A 914 -0.72 -4.66 5.00
C PRO A 914 0.61 -3.91 4.85
N GLU A 915 1.60 -4.27 5.65
CA GLU A 915 2.94 -3.69 5.60
C GLU A 915 3.80 -4.40 4.56
N ILE A 916 4.08 -3.74 3.43
CA ILE A 916 5.06 -4.21 2.45
C ILE A 916 6.46 -3.87 2.98
N THR A 917 7.15 -4.89 3.49
CA THR A 917 8.46 -4.76 4.16
C THR A 917 9.63 -4.70 3.19
N SER A 918 9.49 -5.31 2.01
CA SER A 918 10.47 -5.22 0.93
C SER A 918 9.80 -5.45 -0.44
N MET A 919 10.38 -4.86 -1.48
CA MET A 919 9.95 -5.04 -2.87
C MET A 919 11.15 -5.01 -3.82
N SER A 920 11.16 -5.88 -4.83
CA SER A 920 12.22 -6.00 -5.85
C SER A 920 11.65 -6.31 -7.24
N VAL A 921 12.43 -5.99 -8.28
CA VAL A 921 12.12 -6.23 -9.69
C VAL A 921 13.32 -6.89 -10.38
N SER A 922 13.11 -8.01 -11.07
CA SER A 922 14.17 -8.68 -11.84
C SER A 922 14.58 -7.84 -13.05
N ASN A 923 15.88 -7.80 -13.36
CA ASN A 923 16.43 -7.08 -14.53
C ASN A 923 16.06 -5.59 -14.58
N GLN A 924 15.95 -4.94 -13.41
CA GLN A 924 15.38 -3.60 -13.20
C GLN A 924 15.89 -2.49 -14.16
N THR A 925 17.12 -2.58 -14.66
CA THR A 925 17.74 -1.60 -15.56
C THR A 925 17.64 -1.94 -17.05
N ALA A 926 17.18 -3.14 -17.40
CA ALA A 926 17.12 -3.65 -18.78
C ALA A 926 16.05 -4.76 -18.91
N VAL A 927 14.77 -4.37 -18.84
CA VAL A 927 13.65 -5.27 -19.14
C VAL A 927 13.31 -5.16 -20.63
N PRO A 928 13.37 -6.25 -21.43
CA PRO A 928 13.02 -6.19 -22.84
C PRO A 928 11.56 -5.75 -23.06
N ALA A 929 11.34 -4.85 -24.02
CA ALA A 929 10.02 -4.44 -24.47
C ALA A 929 9.16 -5.65 -24.85
N GLY A 930 7.94 -5.72 -24.31
CA GLY A 930 7.06 -6.87 -24.46
C GLY A 930 7.50 -8.18 -23.76
N GLY A 931 8.69 -8.22 -23.16
CA GLY A 931 9.19 -9.37 -22.41
C GLY A 931 8.53 -9.53 -21.03
N THR A 932 8.85 -10.62 -20.33
CA THR A 932 8.35 -10.87 -18.96
C THR A 932 9.41 -10.58 -17.91
N PHE A 933 8.96 -10.14 -16.74
CA PHE A 933 9.81 -9.92 -15.57
C PHE A 933 9.07 -10.29 -14.28
N THR A 934 9.84 -10.54 -13.22
CA THR A 934 9.33 -10.88 -11.89
C THR A 934 9.35 -9.66 -10.98
N VAL A 935 8.23 -9.43 -10.29
CA VAL A 935 8.10 -8.53 -9.13
C VAL A 935 7.98 -9.40 -7.89
N ASN A 936 8.70 -9.07 -6.81
CA ASN A 936 8.47 -9.70 -5.50
C ASN A 936 8.16 -8.61 -4.48
N ALA A 937 7.12 -8.78 -3.68
CA ALA A 937 6.74 -7.87 -2.59
C ALA A 937 6.39 -8.68 -1.33
N ALA A 938 7.21 -8.55 -0.28
CA ALA A 938 6.97 -9.23 0.99
C ALA A 938 6.02 -8.42 1.87
N ALA A 939 4.73 -8.75 1.83
CA ALA A 939 3.70 -8.09 2.62
C ALA A 939 3.23 -8.94 3.81
N THR A 940 2.97 -8.29 4.93
CA THR A 940 2.37 -8.91 6.14
C THR A 940 1.25 -8.03 6.66
N ASP A 941 0.09 -8.62 6.92
CA ASP A 941 -1.04 -7.91 7.53
C ASP A 941 -0.90 -7.86 9.06
N PRO A 942 -0.93 -6.68 9.72
CA PRO A 942 -0.80 -6.58 11.18
C PRO A 942 -1.96 -7.20 11.97
N ASN A 943 -3.11 -7.40 11.34
CA ASN A 943 -4.34 -7.91 11.95
C ASN A 943 -4.60 -9.39 11.62
N GLY A 944 -3.94 -9.94 10.60
CA GLY A 944 -4.13 -11.30 10.09
C GLY A 944 -5.22 -11.42 9.01
N ASP A 945 -5.64 -10.30 8.41
CA ASP A 945 -6.64 -10.25 7.34
C ASP A 945 -6.13 -10.88 6.02
N LEU A 946 -7.04 -11.12 5.07
CA LEU A 946 -6.72 -11.75 3.78
C LEU A 946 -6.10 -10.74 2.82
N ILE A 947 -4.76 -10.75 2.72
CA ILE A 947 -4.06 -9.93 1.71
C ILE A 947 -4.44 -10.39 0.30
N ARG A 948 -4.99 -9.47 -0.50
CA ARG A 948 -5.21 -9.62 -1.95
C ARG A 948 -4.45 -8.53 -2.70
N TYR A 949 -4.00 -8.83 -3.92
CA TYR A 949 -3.04 -7.97 -4.63
C TYR A 949 -3.55 -7.43 -5.97
N ASN A 950 -3.07 -6.23 -6.35
CA ASN A 950 -3.12 -5.74 -7.73
C ASN A 950 -1.79 -5.08 -8.11
N LEU A 951 -1.47 -5.07 -9.40
CA LEU A 951 -0.31 -4.36 -9.94
C LEU A 951 -0.76 -3.25 -10.89
N MET A 952 -0.11 -2.09 -10.79
CA MET A 952 -0.32 -0.95 -11.68
C MET A 952 0.99 -0.41 -12.26
N TYR A 953 0.95 0.20 -13.44
CA TYR A 953 2.08 0.86 -14.09
C TYR A 953 1.90 2.38 -14.17
N SER A 954 3.00 3.13 -14.08
CA SER A 954 3.09 4.55 -14.46
C SER A 954 4.15 4.76 -15.54
N ASN A 955 3.84 5.62 -16.51
CA ASN A 955 4.77 6.10 -17.55
C ASN A 955 5.17 7.58 -17.38
N LYS A 956 5.00 8.18 -16.18
CA LYS A 956 5.32 9.59 -15.90
C LYS A 956 6.69 10.03 -16.43
N HIS A 957 7.71 9.20 -16.24
CA HIS A 957 9.09 9.49 -16.68
C HIS A 957 9.34 9.25 -18.19
N ILE A 958 8.28 9.13 -18.98
CA ILE A 958 8.29 8.97 -20.44
C ILE A 958 7.34 9.98 -21.10
N THR A 959 6.14 10.17 -20.53
CA THR A 959 5.05 10.98 -21.13
C THR A 959 4.73 12.26 -20.34
N GLY A 960 5.23 12.40 -19.11
CA GLY A 960 4.72 13.37 -18.14
C GLY A 960 3.37 12.99 -17.52
N GLY A 961 2.73 11.90 -17.98
CA GLY A 961 1.42 11.45 -17.53
C GLY A 961 1.42 11.01 -16.06
N THR A 962 0.42 11.45 -15.31
CA THR A 962 0.35 11.29 -13.85
C THR A 962 -0.36 10.02 -13.40
N GLY A 963 -1.30 9.51 -14.21
CA GLY A 963 -2.16 8.39 -13.89
C GLY A 963 -1.49 7.01 -13.84
N LEU A 964 -2.23 6.02 -13.33
CA LEU A 964 -1.85 4.62 -13.29
C LEU A 964 -2.74 3.74 -14.18
N THR A 965 -2.15 2.70 -14.79
CA THR A 965 -2.85 1.69 -15.60
C THR A 965 -2.76 0.30 -14.97
N ASN A 966 -3.79 -0.53 -15.13
CA ASN A 966 -3.79 -1.90 -14.61
C ASN A 966 -2.81 -2.80 -15.37
N VAL A 967 -2.12 -3.68 -14.64
CA VAL A 967 -1.16 -4.64 -15.22
C VAL A 967 -1.83 -5.99 -15.43
N VAL A 968 -1.55 -6.65 -16.55
CA VAL A 968 -1.79 -8.10 -16.72
C VAL A 968 -0.60 -8.86 -16.12
N PHE A 969 -0.87 -9.62 -15.06
CA PHE A 969 0.15 -10.37 -14.32
C PHE A 969 -0.40 -11.74 -13.86
N THR A 970 0.51 -12.69 -13.67
CA THR A 970 0.24 -13.97 -13.00
C THR A 970 0.77 -13.89 -11.57
N ALA A 971 -0.07 -14.23 -10.58
CA ALA A 971 0.36 -14.33 -9.19
C ALA A 971 1.02 -15.69 -8.91
N GLY A 972 2.14 -15.67 -8.19
CA GLY A 972 2.79 -16.83 -7.58
C GLY A 972 2.57 -16.89 -6.07
N ALA A 973 3.35 -17.72 -5.39
CA ALA A 973 3.37 -17.76 -3.92
C ALA A 973 4.02 -16.49 -3.32
N ASN A 974 3.73 -16.21 -2.05
CA ASN A 974 4.46 -15.29 -1.18
C ASN A 974 4.70 -13.87 -1.73
N GLY A 975 3.76 -13.33 -2.51
CA GLY A 975 3.87 -11.98 -3.09
C GLY A 975 4.83 -11.88 -4.28
N THR A 976 5.15 -12.99 -4.94
CA THR A 976 5.80 -13.01 -6.25
C THR A 976 4.76 -12.86 -7.37
N PHE A 977 5.06 -12.05 -8.39
CA PHE A 977 4.22 -11.84 -9.58
C PHE A 977 5.07 -11.86 -10.84
N THR A 978 4.57 -12.46 -11.92
CA THR A 978 5.17 -12.36 -13.26
C THR A 978 4.32 -11.41 -14.10
N ALA A 979 4.92 -10.35 -14.64
CA ALA A 979 4.25 -9.32 -15.43
C ALA A 979 4.89 -9.16 -16.82
N LYS A 980 4.11 -8.74 -17.83
CA LYS A 980 4.62 -8.35 -19.15
C LYS A 980 5.05 -6.87 -19.12
N ALA A 981 6.24 -6.57 -19.63
CA ALA A 981 6.69 -5.20 -19.85
C ALA A 981 5.87 -4.53 -20.97
N PRO A 982 5.57 -3.22 -20.85
CA PRO A 982 5.06 -2.44 -21.97
C PRO A 982 6.02 -2.45 -23.18
N GLU A 983 5.50 -2.10 -24.35
CA GLU A 983 6.31 -2.03 -25.58
C GLU A 983 6.90 -0.63 -25.82
N GLN A 984 6.35 0.40 -25.16
CA GLN A 984 6.94 1.75 -25.14
C GLN A 984 8.20 1.78 -24.27
N LEU A 985 9.33 2.12 -24.88
CA LEU A 985 10.64 2.28 -24.25
C LEU A 985 10.67 3.41 -23.22
N GLY A 986 11.55 3.30 -22.22
CA GLY A 986 11.79 4.34 -21.22
C GLY A 986 11.77 3.82 -19.78
N VAL A 987 11.70 4.73 -18.80
CA VAL A 987 11.61 4.35 -17.38
C VAL A 987 10.15 4.36 -16.93
N TRP A 988 9.67 3.19 -16.55
CA TRP A 988 8.38 2.94 -15.96
C TRP A 988 8.49 2.81 -14.44
N LYS A 989 7.38 2.91 -13.72
CA LYS A 989 7.24 2.39 -12.35
C LYS A 989 6.17 1.31 -12.30
N VAL A 990 6.41 0.25 -11.52
CA VAL A 990 5.40 -0.73 -11.12
C VAL A 990 5.04 -0.53 -9.65
N TYR A 991 3.76 -0.45 -9.36
CA TYR A 991 3.16 -0.33 -8.03
C TYR A 991 2.51 -1.67 -7.67
N VAL A 992 2.74 -2.17 -6.45
CA VAL A 992 2.02 -3.31 -5.87
C VAL A 992 1.08 -2.79 -4.80
N TYR A 993 -0.21 -3.04 -5.00
CA TYR A 993 -1.29 -2.75 -4.05
C TYR A 993 -1.58 -4.04 -3.26
N ALA A 994 -1.63 -3.95 -1.94
CA ALA A 994 -1.96 -5.03 -1.02
C ALA A 994 -3.14 -4.62 -0.13
N TYR A 995 -4.31 -5.21 -0.38
CA TYR A 995 -5.59 -4.88 0.28
C TYR A 995 -5.89 -5.86 1.42
N ASP A 996 -6.48 -5.37 2.52
CA ASP A 996 -6.93 -6.18 3.67
C ASP A 996 -8.41 -6.64 3.59
N GLY A 997 -9.25 -5.93 2.82
CA GLY A 997 -10.70 -6.15 2.80
C GLY A 997 -11.46 -5.47 3.96
N GLN A 998 -10.78 -4.69 4.79
CA GLN A 998 -11.32 -3.89 5.89
C GLN A 998 -11.44 -2.39 5.54
N GLY A 999 -10.92 -2.00 4.38
CA GLY A 999 -11.00 -0.63 3.85
C GLY A 999 -9.65 0.06 3.68
N ASN A 1000 -8.54 -0.66 3.83
CA ASN A 1000 -7.20 -0.10 3.77
C ASN A 1000 -6.32 -0.84 2.74
N VAL A 1001 -5.22 -0.19 2.32
CA VAL A 1001 -4.27 -0.71 1.35
C VAL A 1001 -2.84 -0.30 1.69
N GLY A 1002 -1.89 -1.23 1.58
CA GLY A 1002 -0.46 -0.94 1.53
C GLY A 1002 0.00 -0.83 0.08
N ILE A 1003 0.78 0.20 -0.27
CA ILE A 1003 1.24 0.40 -1.66
C ILE A 1003 2.73 0.75 -1.70
N GLU A 1004 3.52 -0.11 -2.35
CA GLU A 1004 4.95 0.01 -2.58
C GLU A 1004 5.24 0.03 -4.10
N GLN A 1005 6.35 0.65 -4.52
CA GLN A 1005 6.71 0.78 -5.95
C GLN A 1005 8.16 0.45 -6.24
N ARG A 1006 8.49 0.09 -7.48
CA ARG A 1006 9.86 0.16 -8.02
C ARG A 1006 9.86 0.66 -9.45
N SER A 1007 10.86 1.45 -9.83
CA SER A 1007 11.12 1.77 -11.24
C SER A 1007 11.65 0.55 -11.99
N PHE A 1008 11.41 0.48 -13.29
CA PHE A 1008 12.13 -0.41 -14.20
C PHE A 1008 12.30 0.25 -15.57
N ARG A 1009 13.41 -0.03 -16.25
CA ARG A 1009 13.69 0.51 -17.59
C ARG A 1009 13.36 -0.51 -18.67
N VAL A 1010 12.40 -0.15 -19.52
CA VAL A 1010 12.06 -0.89 -20.74
C VAL A 1010 13.07 -0.53 -21.83
N VAL A 1011 13.71 -1.56 -22.40
CA VAL A 1011 14.74 -1.46 -23.44
C VAL A 1011 14.31 -2.25 -24.70
N PRO A 1012 14.86 -1.97 -25.89
CA PRO A 1012 14.57 -2.74 -27.10
C PRO A 1012 14.77 -4.24 -26.90
N PRO A 1013 13.99 -5.11 -27.59
CA PRO A 1013 14.10 -6.55 -27.44
C PRO A 1013 15.45 -7.06 -27.98
N THR A 1014 16.10 -7.94 -27.21
CA THR A 1014 17.39 -8.54 -27.60
C THR A 1014 17.17 -9.63 -28.65
N ILE A 1015 17.29 -9.26 -29.92
CA ILE A 1015 17.14 -10.19 -31.04
C ILE A 1015 18.44 -11.00 -31.26
N PRO A 1016 18.40 -12.35 -31.28
CA PRO A 1016 19.57 -13.17 -31.57
C PRO A 1016 20.06 -13.03 -33.02
N GLY A 1017 21.38 -13.08 -33.20
CA GLY A 1017 22.04 -13.06 -34.51
C GLY A 1017 22.61 -11.70 -34.91
N THR A 1018 23.07 -11.60 -36.16
CA THR A 1018 23.63 -10.37 -36.74
C THR A 1018 22.56 -9.57 -37.46
N ASN A 1019 22.36 -8.31 -37.06
CA ASN A 1019 21.57 -7.35 -37.85
C ASN A 1019 22.35 -6.96 -39.12
N LEU A 1020 21.81 -7.31 -40.28
CA LEU A 1020 22.37 -7.12 -41.62
C LEU A 1020 22.02 -5.76 -42.23
N SER A 1021 20.91 -5.14 -41.80
CA SER A 1021 20.43 -3.83 -42.27
C SER A 1021 21.11 -2.66 -41.56
N ARG A 1022 21.70 -2.88 -40.37
CA ARG A 1022 22.34 -1.80 -39.61
C ARG A 1022 23.41 -1.05 -40.42
N GLY A 1023 23.27 0.28 -40.50
CA GLY A 1023 24.17 1.18 -41.22
C GLY A 1023 24.14 1.05 -42.75
N ARG A 1024 23.15 0.35 -43.31
CA ARG A 1024 23.01 0.16 -44.77
C ARG A 1024 22.30 1.34 -45.46
N PRO A 1025 22.48 1.51 -46.78
CA PRO A 1025 21.68 2.45 -47.55
C PRO A 1025 20.19 2.08 -47.49
N ALA A 1026 19.36 2.99 -47.00
CA ALA A 1026 17.91 2.87 -46.98
C ALA A 1026 17.24 3.94 -47.86
N THR A 1027 16.11 3.59 -48.46
CA THR A 1027 15.28 4.47 -49.28
C THR A 1027 13.80 4.24 -48.97
N ALA A 1028 12.96 5.23 -49.24
CA ALA A 1028 11.51 5.17 -48.99
C ALA A 1028 10.73 5.82 -50.14
N SER A 1029 9.42 5.56 -50.17
CA SER A 1029 8.47 6.26 -51.05
C SER A 1029 8.44 7.77 -50.82
N SER A 1030 8.68 8.17 -49.57
CA SER A 1030 8.50 9.53 -49.06
C SER A 1030 9.14 9.64 -47.67
N TYR A 1031 9.45 10.87 -47.23
CA TYR A 1031 9.78 11.16 -45.84
C TYR A 1031 9.35 12.58 -45.47
N GLN A 1032 8.99 12.80 -44.21
CA GLN A 1032 8.59 14.12 -43.71
C GLN A 1032 9.82 15.05 -43.68
N PRO A 1033 9.76 16.24 -44.31
CA PRO A 1033 10.92 17.14 -44.44
C PRO A 1033 11.24 17.91 -43.15
N THR A 1034 10.36 17.85 -42.15
CA THR A 1034 10.51 18.50 -40.84
C THR A 1034 10.09 17.55 -39.72
N GLY A 1035 10.63 17.77 -38.52
CA GLY A 1035 10.43 16.94 -37.34
C GLY A 1035 11.36 17.40 -36.21
N THR A 1036 11.21 16.81 -35.02
CA THR A 1036 11.90 17.24 -33.78
C THR A 1036 13.42 17.35 -33.94
N ASN A 1037 14.02 16.42 -34.70
CA ASN A 1037 15.46 16.34 -34.96
C ASN A 1037 15.83 16.68 -36.43
N GLY A 1038 14.93 17.35 -37.16
CA GLY A 1038 15.09 17.61 -38.60
C GLY A 1038 14.25 16.68 -39.50
N PRO A 1039 14.61 16.49 -40.79
CA PRO A 1039 13.90 15.60 -41.70
C PRO A 1039 13.91 14.15 -41.22
N GLN A 1040 12.79 13.43 -41.30
CA GLN A 1040 12.65 12.08 -40.73
C GLN A 1040 13.11 11.00 -41.72
N LEU A 1041 14.43 10.96 -41.96
CA LEU A 1041 15.07 10.25 -43.08
C LEU A 1041 14.93 8.72 -43.04
N PRO A 1042 14.89 8.04 -44.21
CA PRO A 1042 14.88 6.57 -44.30
C PRO A 1042 16.08 5.88 -43.61
N ALA A 1043 17.24 6.55 -43.58
CA ALA A 1043 18.47 6.02 -42.97
C ALA A 1043 18.39 5.91 -41.44
N TYR A 1044 17.50 6.65 -40.79
CA TYR A 1044 17.31 6.58 -39.34
C TYR A 1044 16.67 5.27 -38.90
N ALA A 1045 15.78 4.70 -39.71
CA ALA A 1045 15.18 3.40 -39.43
C ALA A 1045 16.15 2.20 -39.62
N VAL A 1046 17.46 2.43 -39.73
CA VAL A 1046 18.50 1.38 -39.85
C VAL A 1046 19.82 1.76 -39.18
N ASP A 1047 19.92 2.82 -38.36
CA ASP A 1047 21.16 3.17 -37.65
C ASP A 1047 21.31 2.40 -36.31
N GLY A 1048 20.21 1.87 -35.77
CA GLY A 1048 20.13 1.21 -34.48
C GLY A 1048 20.10 2.17 -33.28
N ASP A 1049 19.69 3.42 -33.47
CA ASP A 1049 19.38 4.39 -32.42
C ASP A 1049 17.86 4.63 -32.34
N TYR A 1050 17.25 4.17 -31.25
CA TYR A 1050 15.80 4.30 -31.01
C TYR A 1050 15.37 5.73 -30.62
N GLY A 1051 16.27 6.72 -30.72
CA GLY A 1051 15.97 8.16 -30.67
C GLY A 1051 15.78 8.81 -32.05
N THR A 1052 16.04 8.09 -33.15
CA THR A 1052 15.91 8.56 -34.54
C THR A 1052 14.92 7.68 -35.32
N ARG A 1053 14.14 8.26 -36.25
CA ARG A 1053 13.11 7.51 -37.00
C ARG A 1053 12.92 7.98 -38.44
N TRP A 1054 12.51 7.04 -39.29
CA TRP A 1054 11.86 7.37 -40.56
C TRP A 1054 10.39 7.73 -40.29
N ALA A 1055 9.85 8.71 -41.03
CA ALA A 1055 8.42 9.02 -41.02
C ALA A 1055 7.92 9.34 -42.43
N SER A 1056 6.88 8.65 -42.89
CA SER A 1056 6.31 8.84 -44.22
C SER A 1056 5.35 10.04 -44.31
N GLU A 1057 5.09 10.46 -45.54
CA GLU A 1057 3.89 11.25 -45.84
C GLU A 1057 2.61 10.46 -45.52
N TRP A 1058 1.47 11.16 -45.38
CA TRP A 1058 0.23 10.62 -44.78
C TRP A 1058 -0.61 9.79 -45.76
N VAL A 1059 0.01 8.76 -46.37
CA VAL A 1059 -0.58 7.88 -47.38
C VAL A 1059 -0.37 6.41 -47.06
N ASP A 1060 -1.41 5.59 -47.25
CA ASP A 1060 -1.41 4.17 -46.90
C ASP A 1060 -0.47 3.32 -47.78
N THR A 1061 -0.06 3.83 -48.95
CA THR A 1061 0.83 3.18 -49.92
C THR A 1061 2.32 3.44 -49.69
N ALA A 1062 2.69 4.11 -48.60
CA ALA A 1062 4.09 4.40 -48.30
C ALA A 1062 4.89 3.17 -47.87
N TRP A 1063 6.20 3.16 -48.19
CA TRP A 1063 7.11 2.05 -47.94
C TRP A 1063 8.52 2.52 -47.60
N LEU A 1064 9.26 1.66 -46.89
CA LEU A 1064 10.67 1.79 -46.52
C LEU A 1064 11.43 0.52 -46.93
N GLN A 1065 12.60 0.66 -47.55
CA GLN A 1065 13.47 -0.47 -47.93
C GLN A 1065 14.94 -0.23 -47.59
N VAL A 1066 15.70 -1.31 -47.44
CA VAL A 1066 17.13 -1.31 -47.17
C VAL A 1066 17.90 -2.19 -48.16
N ASP A 1067 19.09 -1.74 -48.59
CA ASP A 1067 20.02 -2.47 -49.46
C ASP A 1067 21.11 -3.17 -48.63
N LEU A 1068 21.03 -4.50 -48.50
CA LEU A 1068 22.01 -5.31 -47.77
C LEU A 1068 23.37 -5.42 -48.50
N GLY A 1069 23.51 -4.78 -49.67
CA GLY A 1069 24.73 -4.70 -50.50
C GLY A 1069 24.98 -5.93 -51.37
N SER A 1070 24.37 -7.07 -51.03
CA SER A 1070 24.42 -8.34 -51.75
C SER A 1070 23.22 -9.19 -51.36
N VAL A 1071 22.91 -10.24 -52.11
CA VAL A 1071 21.88 -11.21 -51.70
C VAL A 1071 22.32 -11.88 -50.40
N GLN A 1072 21.52 -11.76 -49.36
CA GLN A 1072 21.72 -12.38 -48.05
C GLN A 1072 20.50 -13.21 -47.66
N SER A 1073 20.74 -14.35 -47.02
CA SER A 1073 19.71 -15.08 -46.28
C SER A 1073 19.55 -14.51 -44.87
N PHE A 1074 18.31 -14.45 -44.41
CA PHE A 1074 17.93 -14.01 -43.06
C PHE A 1074 16.74 -14.86 -42.56
N ASN A 1075 16.56 -14.94 -41.24
CA ASN A 1075 15.54 -15.77 -40.59
C ASN A 1075 14.71 -15.03 -39.52
N ARG A 1076 14.88 -13.71 -39.40
CA ARG A 1076 14.09 -12.86 -38.53
C ARG A 1076 14.12 -11.39 -38.99
N VAL A 1077 13.04 -10.66 -38.74
CA VAL A 1077 12.93 -9.21 -38.98
C VAL A 1077 12.32 -8.57 -37.74
N LEU A 1078 12.93 -7.49 -37.24
CA LEU A 1078 12.36 -6.64 -36.19
C LEU A 1078 11.83 -5.36 -36.82
N LEU A 1079 10.57 -5.01 -36.55
CA LEU A 1079 10.05 -3.66 -36.80
C LEU A 1079 9.78 -2.99 -35.45
N ALA A 1080 10.36 -1.81 -35.23
CA ALA A 1080 10.05 -0.97 -34.08
C ALA A 1080 9.28 0.27 -34.54
N TRP A 1081 8.00 0.37 -34.19
CA TRP A 1081 7.11 1.44 -34.65
C TRP A 1081 7.03 2.60 -33.65
N GLU A 1082 6.73 3.80 -34.15
CA GLU A 1082 6.16 4.87 -33.33
C GLU A 1082 4.65 4.60 -33.07
N ALA A 1083 3.99 5.43 -32.27
CA ALA A 1083 2.52 5.48 -32.17
C ALA A 1083 1.83 5.68 -33.54
N ALA A 1084 2.53 6.23 -34.54
CA ALA A 1084 2.10 6.33 -35.93
C ALA A 1084 2.45 5.05 -36.73
N TYR A 1085 1.87 3.90 -36.35
CA TYR A 1085 2.23 2.59 -36.90
C TYR A 1085 1.33 2.11 -38.08
N ALA A 1086 1.74 1.01 -38.71
CA ALA A 1086 0.96 0.32 -39.72
C ALA A 1086 0.06 -0.76 -39.11
N LYS A 1087 -1.27 -0.61 -39.24
CA LYS A 1087 -2.21 -1.70 -38.90
C LYS A 1087 -2.21 -2.79 -39.98
N GLY A 1088 -1.96 -2.42 -41.23
CA GLY A 1088 -1.71 -3.35 -42.33
C GLY A 1088 -0.38 -3.05 -43.01
N TYR A 1089 0.45 -4.09 -43.21
CA TYR A 1089 1.71 -4.00 -43.96
C TYR A 1089 2.12 -5.36 -44.55
N THR A 1090 3.10 -5.35 -45.46
CA THR A 1090 3.80 -6.55 -45.94
C THR A 1090 5.31 -6.40 -45.80
N VAL A 1091 6.00 -7.50 -45.49
CA VAL A 1091 7.47 -7.59 -45.60
C VAL A 1091 7.80 -8.32 -46.89
N GLN A 1092 8.69 -7.73 -47.69
CA GLN A 1092 8.97 -8.15 -49.05
C GLN A 1092 10.48 -8.20 -49.32
N VAL A 1093 10.91 -9.11 -50.21
CA VAL A 1093 12.32 -9.28 -50.61
C VAL A 1093 12.51 -9.13 -52.12
N SER A 1094 13.70 -8.71 -52.52
CA SER A 1094 14.11 -8.59 -53.92
C SER A 1094 15.62 -8.74 -54.10
N ASP A 1095 16.07 -9.39 -55.17
CA ASP A 1095 17.49 -9.43 -55.57
C ASP A 1095 17.92 -8.21 -56.39
N ASN A 1096 16.97 -7.54 -57.05
CA ASN A 1096 17.21 -6.50 -58.06
C ASN A 1096 16.57 -5.14 -57.74
N GLY A 1097 15.78 -5.04 -56.67
CA GLY A 1097 15.09 -3.82 -56.22
C GLY A 1097 13.80 -3.50 -57.00
N THR A 1098 13.44 -4.28 -58.03
CA THR A 1098 12.28 -4.01 -58.91
C THR A 1098 11.26 -5.14 -58.93
N THR A 1099 11.70 -6.40 -58.80
CA THR A 1099 10.85 -7.60 -58.69
C THR A 1099 10.75 -8.00 -57.23
N TRP A 1100 9.54 -7.97 -56.65
CA TRP A 1100 9.33 -8.10 -55.20
C TRP A 1100 8.46 -9.30 -54.86
N ASN A 1101 8.92 -10.13 -53.93
CA ASN A 1101 8.18 -11.25 -53.37
C ASN A 1101 7.77 -10.93 -51.92
N THR A 1102 6.47 -11.03 -51.61
CA THR A 1102 5.99 -10.92 -50.21
C THR A 1102 6.32 -12.20 -49.44
N ILE A 1103 6.97 -12.05 -48.28
CA ILE A 1103 7.29 -13.15 -47.35
C ILE A 1103 6.46 -13.10 -46.06
N TYR A 1104 5.82 -11.96 -45.76
CA TYR A 1104 4.93 -11.80 -44.61
C TYR A 1104 3.88 -10.71 -44.88
N THR A 1105 2.70 -10.87 -44.27
CA THR A 1105 1.57 -9.93 -44.34
C THR A 1105 0.92 -9.80 -42.97
N ALA A 1106 0.78 -8.58 -42.48
CA ALA A 1106 -0.04 -8.24 -41.32
C ALA A 1106 -1.26 -7.42 -41.76
N THR A 1107 -2.40 -7.65 -41.10
CA THR A 1107 -3.67 -6.93 -41.33
C THR A 1107 -4.28 -6.36 -40.04
N ALA A 1108 -3.70 -6.68 -38.89
CA ALA A 1108 -4.11 -6.24 -37.56
C ALA A 1108 -2.90 -5.96 -36.65
N GLY A 1109 -1.86 -5.31 -37.19
CA GLY A 1109 -0.70 -4.87 -36.39
C GLY A 1109 -1.11 -3.92 -35.27
N ASN A 1110 -0.37 -3.95 -34.17
CA ASN A 1110 -0.62 -3.20 -32.92
C ASN A 1110 0.37 -2.05 -32.64
N GLY A 1111 1.40 -1.91 -33.48
CA GLY A 1111 2.51 -0.98 -33.25
C GLY A 1111 3.58 -1.61 -32.36
N GLY A 1112 4.30 -0.80 -31.59
CA GLY A 1112 5.30 -1.31 -30.65
C GLY A 1112 6.43 -2.06 -31.36
N PHE A 1113 6.62 -3.34 -31.02
CA PHE A 1113 7.70 -4.19 -31.54
C PHE A 1113 7.16 -5.46 -32.21
N ASP A 1114 7.27 -5.54 -33.54
CA ASP A 1114 7.01 -6.76 -34.31
C ASP A 1114 8.30 -7.59 -34.44
N ASP A 1115 8.45 -8.63 -33.63
CA ASP A 1115 9.54 -9.61 -33.73
C ASP A 1115 9.15 -10.79 -34.64
N LEU A 1116 9.37 -10.62 -35.94
CA LEU A 1116 8.90 -11.52 -37.00
C LEU A 1116 9.91 -12.64 -37.28
N ALA A 1117 9.63 -13.86 -36.82
CA ALA A 1117 10.41 -15.07 -37.09
C ALA A 1117 10.20 -15.59 -38.54
N ILE A 1118 10.53 -14.76 -39.54
CA ILE A 1118 10.30 -15.02 -40.97
C ILE A 1118 11.61 -15.20 -41.75
N SER A 1119 11.63 -16.21 -42.61
CA SER A 1119 12.79 -16.53 -43.46
C SER A 1119 12.70 -15.87 -44.84
N GLY A 1120 13.81 -15.32 -45.30
CA GLY A 1120 13.92 -14.68 -46.61
C GLY A 1120 15.32 -14.77 -47.20
N SER A 1121 15.40 -14.55 -48.50
CA SER A 1121 16.64 -14.32 -49.23
C SER A 1121 16.42 -13.16 -50.19
N GLY A 1122 17.34 -12.19 -50.20
CA GLY A 1122 17.25 -11.02 -51.06
C GLY A 1122 18.43 -10.09 -50.85
N ARG A 1123 18.67 -9.19 -51.81
CA ARG A 1123 19.56 -8.03 -51.62
C ARG A 1123 18.84 -6.89 -50.93
N TYR A 1124 17.57 -6.70 -51.24
CA TYR A 1124 16.71 -5.67 -50.71
C TYR A 1124 15.61 -6.28 -49.84
N VAL A 1125 15.33 -5.65 -48.70
CA VAL A 1125 14.17 -5.95 -47.85
C VAL A 1125 13.34 -4.69 -47.72
N ARG A 1126 12.01 -4.81 -47.86
CA ARG A 1126 11.06 -3.69 -47.82
C ARG A 1126 9.92 -3.97 -46.87
N VAL A 1127 9.58 -2.99 -46.05
CA VAL A 1127 8.28 -2.87 -45.36
C VAL A 1127 7.39 -1.99 -46.23
N ASN A 1128 6.31 -2.55 -46.74
CA ASN A 1128 5.33 -1.84 -47.55
C ASN A 1128 4.01 -1.74 -46.79
N GLY A 1129 3.62 -0.53 -46.40
CA GLY A 1129 2.34 -0.29 -45.75
C GLY A 1129 1.14 -0.60 -46.65
N THR A 1130 0.03 -0.97 -46.03
CA THR A 1130 -1.27 -1.19 -46.71
C THR A 1130 -2.46 -0.57 -45.96
N ALA A 1131 -2.34 -0.31 -44.66
CA ALA A 1131 -3.29 0.49 -43.88
C ALA A 1131 -2.62 1.13 -42.66
N ARG A 1132 -2.77 2.45 -42.49
CA ARG A 1132 -2.29 3.19 -41.31
C ARG A 1132 -3.21 2.98 -40.12
N ALA A 1133 -2.64 2.94 -38.92
CA ALA A 1133 -3.40 2.82 -37.67
C ALA A 1133 -3.95 4.17 -37.16
N THR A 1134 -3.41 5.29 -37.67
CA THR A 1134 -3.76 6.66 -37.26
C THR A 1134 -3.97 7.54 -38.49
N ALA A 1135 -4.40 8.79 -38.29
CA ALA A 1135 -4.49 9.77 -39.37
C ALA A 1135 -3.12 10.21 -39.94
N TYR A 1136 -2.03 10.02 -39.20
CA TYR A 1136 -0.66 10.35 -39.60
C TYR A 1136 -0.08 9.32 -40.59
N GLY A 1137 1.15 9.55 -41.05
CA GLY A 1137 1.90 8.58 -41.87
C GLY A 1137 2.37 7.36 -41.06
N TYR A 1138 3.14 6.48 -41.69
CA TYR A 1138 3.88 5.44 -40.98
C TYR A 1138 5.16 6.04 -40.37
N SER A 1139 5.55 5.61 -39.17
CA SER A 1139 6.84 5.97 -38.59
C SER A 1139 7.47 4.83 -37.79
N LEU A 1140 8.79 4.68 -37.97
CA LEU A 1140 9.53 3.45 -37.69
C LEU A 1140 10.94 3.82 -37.19
N TRP A 1141 11.29 3.36 -35.99
CA TRP A 1141 12.57 3.60 -35.32
C TRP A 1141 13.68 2.65 -35.81
N GLU A 1142 13.39 1.37 -36.04
CA GLU A 1142 14.37 0.37 -36.53
C GLU A 1142 13.70 -0.73 -37.37
N LEU A 1143 14.24 -0.95 -38.57
CA LEU A 1143 13.99 -2.07 -39.49
C LEU A 1143 15.22 -2.99 -39.45
N GLY A 1144 15.27 -3.84 -38.43
CA GLY A 1144 16.37 -4.77 -38.21
C GLY A 1144 16.16 -6.08 -38.98
N VAL A 1145 17.11 -6.49 -39.84
CA VAL A 1145 17.04 -7.72 -40.63
C VAL A 1145 18.10 -8.69 -40.11
N TYR A 1146 17.70 -9.81 -39.50
CA TYR A 1146 18.60 -10.64 -38.70
C TYR A 1146 18.86 -12.02 -39.32
N ARG A 1147 20.14 -12.43 -39.28
CA ARG A 1147 20.57 -13.81 -39.47
C ARG A 1147 21.20 -14.34 -38.18
N SER A 1148 20.65 -15.42 -37.64
CA SER A 1148 21.26 -16.24 -36.57
C SER A 1148 22.67 -16.71 -36.92
#